data_AF-A0A1D3TMB7-F1
#
_entry.id   AF-A0A1D3TMB7-F1
#
_cell.length_a   1.000
_cell.length_b   1.000
_cell.length_c   1.000
_cell.angle_alpha   90.00
_cell.angle_beta   90.00
_cell.angle_gamma   90.00
#
_symmetry.space_group_name_H-M   'P 1'
#
loop_
_entity.id
_entity.type
_entity.pdbx_description
1 polymer ?
#
loop_
_entity_poly.entity_id
_entity_poly.type
_entity_poly.pdbx_seq_one_letter_code
_entity_poly.pdbx_strand_id
1 'polypeptide(L)'
;MDENGDVLKKGERNKKKAIFSNDDFSGEDTLMEEHLQLREKLSDDIEMIKASLKNNLVCSTLNDNEILTLSNYMQFFVFKGGDMVIKQGEKGIVENIQYGKFDVYVNGKKVKTMGKGLSFGEAALIHNTQRSATIVAEADGTLWGVQRSTFRATLKQLSNRNFNENRSFIDSVSVFDMLTEAQKNMITNACVIQHFKPGEIIVKQGDYGDVLFILKEGRATVYINEEEVRVLEKGSYFGERALLYDEPRSATIIAKEVTACASICRKLLNIVLGNLQVVLFRNIMTEALQQSDIFRQFNADQLNDLADTAIVRDYPSNYNILHKDKLKSVKYIIVLEGRVELFLDDESIGILTRGMSFGDQYVLNQKQKFRHTIKSLEVCKIALITESCLADCLGNNNIDASIDYNNKKSIIKKMYIFRYLTEKQCSLLIEAFRTTRYEEGDYIIQEGEVGSRFYIIKFGEVEIVKNGKRLRTLGKNDYFGERALLYDEPRTASVISKINNVECWFVDKSVFLQIIEGPMLAHLEERIKMQDTKVEMNELVIEKIIGRGTFGTVKLVHHKPTQLRYALKCVSIKSIINLNQQNNIKLEREITAENDHPFIIRLVRTFKDSKYFYFLTELVTGGELYDAIRKLGLLSKSQAQFYLGSIILAIEYLHERNIVYRDLKPENILLDKQGYVKLIDFGCAKKIHGRAYTLVGTPHYMAPEVILGKGYGCTVDIWALGVCLYEFICGPLPFGNDEEDQLEIFRDILTGQLTFPDYVTDNDSTNLMKRLLCRLPQGRIGCSINGFKDIKEHAFFSTFNWDKLAGRLLDPPLVSKGETYAEDIDMKQIEQEGDISEGCDNEGDATFDDDDNWDLDF
;
A
#
# COMPACT_ATOMS: atom_id res chain seq x y z
N MET A 1 34.74 48.00 -41.58
CA MET A 1 36.06 47.74 -42.17
C MET A 1 36.88 47.06 -41.08
N ASP A 2 36.80 45.72 -41.07
CA ASP A 2 37.92 44.75 -41.15
C ASP A 2 39.22 45.14 -40.40
N GLU A 3 39.94 44.28 -39.68
CA GLU A 3 40.19 42.86 -39.94
C GLU A 3 40.93 42.18 -38.75
N ASN A 4 40.58 40.91 -38.55
CA ASN A 4 41.19 39.76 -37.87
C ASN A 4 42.59 39.78 -37.22
N GLY A 5 42.70 39.04 -36.09
CA GLY A 5 43.94 38.49 -35.54
C GLY A 5 43.70 37.41 -34.46
N ASP A 6 43.67 36.15 -34.89
CA ASP A 6 43.52 34.91 -34.08
C ASP A 6 44.55 34.77 -32.95
N VAL A 7 44.09 34.38 -31.75
CA VAL A 7 44.94 33.94 -30.62
C VAL A 7 44.67 32.46 -30.34
N LEU A 8 45.68 31.63 -30.63
CA LEU A 8 45.76 30.21 -30.34
C LEU A 8 45.60 29.91 -28.84
N LYS A 9 44.57 29.13 -28.48
CA LYS A 9 44.38 28.53 -27.13
C LYS A 9 45.33 27.33 -26.93
N LYS A 10 46.04 27.34 -25.79
CA LYS A 10 46.80 26.21 -25.23
C LYS A 10 45.85 25.04 -24.92
N GLY A 11 46.26 23.84 -25.33
CA GLY A 11 45.46 22.61 -25.25
C GLY A 11 45.27 22.05 -23.84
N GLU A 12 44.04 21.64 -23.56
CA GLU A 12 43.67 20.72 -22.49
C GLU A 12 44.06 19.29 -22.88
N ARG A 13 44.84 18.62 -22.02
CA ARG A 13 45.05 17.17 -22.09
C ARG A 13 43.77 16.47 -21.63
N ASN A 14 42.86 16.20 -22.54
CA ASN A 14 41.77 15.23 -22.32
C ASN A 14 42.39 13.84 -22.11
N LYS A 15 42.41 13.35 -20.85
CA LYS A 15 42.59 11.93 -20.55
C LYS A 15 41.43 11.19 -21.21
N LYS A 16 41.70 10.45 -22.29
CA LYS A 16 40.76 9.50 -22.87
C LYS A 16 40.39 8.48 -21.78
N LYS A 17 39.19 8.56 -21.20
CA LYS A 17 38.62 7.45 -20.40
C LYS A 17 38.48 6.27 -21.37
N ALA A 18 39.16 5.17 -21.07
CA ALA A 18 38.99 3.92 -21.83
C ALA A 18 37.56 3.42 -21.61
N ILE A 19 36.92 2.96 -22.68
CA ILE A 19 35.66 2.22 -22.57
C ILE A 19 36.05 0.84 -22.03
N PHE A 20 35.72 0.56 -20.78
CA PHE A 20 35.84 -0.78 -20.20
C PHE A 20 34.71 -1.65 -20.74
N SER A 21 34.98 -2.94 -20.96
CA SER A 21 33.94 -3.91 -21.32
C SER A 21 33.01 -4.08 -20.13
N ASN A 22 31.72 -3.81 -20.32
CA ASN A 22 30.70 -4.24 -19.38
C ASN A 22 30.51 -5.74 -19.58
N ASP A 23 31.08 -6.56 -18.69
CA ASP A 23 30.73 -7.98 -18.55
C ASP A 23 29.38 -8.12 -17.80
N ASP A 24 28.35 -7.38 -18.26
CA ASP A 24 26.98 -7.48 -17.73
C ASP A 24 26.22 -8.69 -18.33
N PHE A 25 26.85 -9.44 -19.24
CA PHE A 25 26.33 -10.70 -19.74
C PHE A 25 26.67 -11.82 -18.76
N SER A 26 25.65 -12.55 -18.33
CA SER A 26 25.86 -13.80 -17.60
C SER A 26 26.58 -14.83 -18.50
N GLY A 27 27.31 -15.77 -17.91
CA GLY A 27 27.97 -16.83 -18.68
C GLY A 27 27.02 -17.69 -19.54
N GLU A 28 25.76 -17.85 -19.12
CA GLU A 28 24.74 -18.57 -19.90
C GLU A 28 24.25 -17.73 -21.11
N ASP A 29 24.13 -16.41 -21.00
CA ASP A 29 23.71 -15.54 -22.11
C ASP A 29 24.74 -15.51 -23.24
N THR A 30 26.02 -15.39 -22.90
CA THR A 30 27.11 -15.41 -23.90
C THR A 30 27.13 -16.74 -24.64
N LEU A 31 26.96 -17.86 -23.92
CA LEU A 31 26.90 -19.19 -24.52
C LEU A 31 25.69 -19.34 -25.46
N MET A 32 24.51 -18.91 -25.03
CA MET A 32 23.28 -19.02 -25.84
C MET A 32 23.33 -18.13 -27.09
N GLU A 33 23.98 -16.97 -27.04
CA GLU A 33 24.10 -16.05 -28.17
C GLU A 33 24.90 -16.66 -29.33
N GLU A 34 25.89 -17.51 -29.06
CA GLU A 34 26.63 -18.25 -30.10
C GLU A 34 25.75 -19.24 -30.88
N HIS A 35 24.67 -19.72 -30.26
CA HIS A 35 23.74 -20.69 -30.85
C HIS A 35 22.51 -20.04 -31.48
N LEU A 36 22.32 -18.72 -31.31
CA LEU A 36 21.13 -18.00 -31.76
C LEU A 36 21.08 -17.89 -33.29
N GLN A 37 19.95 -18.26 -33.89
CA GLN A 37 19.71 -18.12 -35.32
C GLN A 37 18.33 -17.51 -35.61
N LEU A 38 18.25 -16.74 -36.69
CA LEU A 38 16.97 -16.27 -37.22
C LEU A 38 16.27 -17.42 -37.96
N ARG A 39 15.04 -17.73 -37.54
CA ARG A 39 14.17 -18.71 -38.20
C ARG A 39 12.73 -18.21 -38.21
N GLU A 40 12.08 -18.32 -39.36
CA GLU A 40 10.64 -18.07 -39.48
C GLU A 40 9.86 -19.17 -38.73
N LYS A 41 8.89 -18.76 -37.90
CA LYS A 41 8.05 -19.68 -37.12
C LYS A 41 6.95 -20.25 -38.01
N LEU A 42 6.97 -21.56 -38.23
CA LEU A 42 5.91 -22.26 -38.96
C LEU A 42 4.71 -22.51 -38.03
N SER A 43 3.54 -22.82 -38.59
CA SER A 43 2.34 -23.14 -37.80
C SER A 43 2.58 -24.26 -36.79
N ASP A 44 3.32 -25.30 -37.17
CA ASP A 44 3.68 -26.41 -36.29
C ASP A 44 4.60 -26.00 -35.14
N ASP A 45 5.50 -25.02 -35.38
CA ASP A 45 6.36 -24.47 -34.32
C ASP A 45 5.50 -23.72 -33.29
N ILE A 46 4.56 -22.89 -33.78
CA ILE A 46 3.67 -22.09 -32.93
C ILE A 46 2.78 -23.00 -32.07
N GLU A 47 2.15 -24.02 -32.65
CA GLU A 47 1.29 -24.93 -31.90
C GLU A 47 2.06 -25.75 -30.87
N MET A 48 3.30 -26.17 -31.19
CA MET A 48 4.17 -26.84 -30.22
C MET A 48 4.54 -25.92 -29.06
N ILE A 49 4.91 -24.66 -29.35
CA ILE A 49 5.26 -23.68 -28.32
C ILE A 49 4.06 -23.39 -27.41
N LYS A 50 2.88 -23.18 -27.99
CA LYS A 50 1.64 -22.98 -27.24
C LYS A 50 1.34 -24.16 -26.31
N ALA A 51 1.46 -25.39 -26.80
CA ALA A 51 1.21 -26.58 -26.00
C ALA A 51 2.17 -26.67 -24.80
N SER A 52 3.46 -26.35 -24.99
CA SER A 52 4.43 -26.29 -23.90
C SER A 52 4.12 -25.21 -22.89
N LEU A 53 3.83 -23.98 -23.35
CA LEU A 53 3.51 -22.86 -22.47
C LEU A 53 2.22 -23.11 -21.67
N LYS A 54 1.21 -23.78 -22.22
CA LYS A 54 -0.01 -24.14 -21.47
C LYS A 54 0.25 -25.08 -20.29
N ASN A 55 1.31 -25.87 -20.35
CA ASN A 55 1.72 -26.78 -19.27
C ASN A 55 2.70 -26.14 -18.27
N ASN A 56 3.23 -24.95 -18.57
CA ASN A 56 4.16 -24.24 -17.69
C ASN A 56 3.40 -23.61 -16.50
N LEU A 57 4.02 -23.67 -15.32
CA LEU A 57 3.43 -23.21 -14.05
C LEU A 57 2.90 -21.77 -14.10
N VAL A 58 3.66 -20.84 -14.71
CA VAL A 58 3.29 -19.41 -14.81
C VAL A 58 2.29 -19.17 -15.93
N CYS A 59 2.47 -19.85 -17.05
CA CYS A 59 1.75 -19.61 -18.30
C CYS A 59 0.38 -20.31 -18.38
N SER A 60 0.13 -21.31 -17.55
CA SER A 60 -1.14 -22.08 -17.52
C SER A 60 -2.40 -21.21 -17.34
N THR A 61 -2.25 -20.02 -16.75
CA THR A 61 -3.35 -19.05 -16.52
C THR A 61 -3.48 -17.99 -17.62
N LEU A 62 -2.65 -18.05 -18.67
CA LEU A 62 -2.67 -17.10 -19.78
C LEU A 62 -3.73 -17.49 -20.82
N ASN A 63 -4.30 -16.49 -21.49
CA ASN A 63 -5.18 -16.72 -22.64
C ASN A 63 -4.37 -16.96 -23.93
N ASP A 64 -5.03 -17.43 -24.99
CA ASP A 64 -4.36 -17.79 -26.24
C ASP A 64 -3.61 -16.62 -26.91
N ASN A 65 -4.07 -15.37 -26.75
CA ASN A 65 -3.39 -14.19 -27.30
C ASN A 65 -2.12 -13.85 -26.53
N GLU A 66 -2.15 -13.96 -25.20
CA GLU A 66 -0.98 -13.79 -24.34
C GLU A 66 0.08 -14.86 -24.64
N ILE A 67 -0.36 -16.12 -24.77
CA ILE A 67 0.51 -17.25 -25.12
C ILE A 67 1.09 -17.06 -26.53
N LEU A 68 0.29 -16.63 -27.50
CA LEU A 68 0.77 -16.34 -28.86
C LEU A 68 1.83 -15.24 -28.87
N THR A 69 1.63 -14.18 -28.09
CA THR A 69 2.60 -13.10 -27.98
C THR A 69 3.92 -13.62 -27.39
N LEU A 70 3.87 -14.39 -26.30
CA LEU A 70 5.07 -15.03 -25.74
C LEU A 70 5.73 -15.99 -26.75
N SER A 71 4.93 -16.75 -27.49
CA SER A 71 5.41 -17.67 -28.53
C SER A 71 6.21 -16.91 -29.59
N ASN A 72 5.76 -15.71 -29.98
CA ASN A 72 6.46 -14.89 -30.97
C ASN A 72 7.82 -14.38 -30.46
N TYR A 73 7.96 -14.13 -29.16
CA TYR A 73 9.21 -13.73 -28.53
C TYR A 73 10.20 -14.87 -28.28
N MET A 74 9.82 -16.14 -28.48
CA MET A 74 10.78 -17.24 -28.42
C MET A 74 11.80 -17.15 -29.55
N GLN A 75 13.05 -17.42 -29.21
CA GLN A 75 14.21 -17.38 -30.10
C GLN A 75 14.62 -18.81 -30.48
N PHE A 76 15.23 -18.97 -31.65
CA PHE A 76 15.64 -20.27 -32.16
C PHE A 76 17.14 -20.48 -31.96
N PHE A 77 17.50 -21.59 -31.34
CA PHE A 77 18.88 -21.95 -31.02
C PHE A 77 19.25 -23.28 -31.69
N VAL A 78 20.47 -23.38 -32.21
CA VAL A 78 20.97 -24.56 -32.91
C VAL A 78 22.25 -25.07 -32.24
N PHE A 79 22.24 -26.35 -31.89
CA PHE A 79 23.31 -27.05 -31.18
C PHE A 79 23.80 -28.23 -32.01
N LYS A 80 25.10 -28.51 -31.95
CA LYS A 80 25.72 -29.71 -32.47
C LYS A 80 25.81 -30.78 -31.38
N GLY A 81 25.93 -32.04 -31.77
CA GLY A 81 26.18 -33.13 -30.82
C GLY A 81 27.42 -32.87 -29.96
N GLY A 82 27.26 -32.90 -28.64
CA GLY A 82 28.28 -32.59 -27.64
C GLY A 82 28.23 -31.16 -27.09
N ASP A 83 27.46 -30.26 -27.69
CA ASP A 83 27.34 -28.88 -27.21
C ASP A 83 26.62 -28.83 -25.85
N MET A 84 27.14 -28.01 -24.95
CA MET A 84 26.54 -27.76 -23.64
C MET A 84 25.43 -26.72 -23.79
N VAL A 85 24.28 -26.99 -23.18
CA VAL A 85 23.14 -26.06 -23.17
C VAL A 85 23.02 -25.36 -21.83
N ILE A 86 23.13 -26.13 -20.74
CA ILE A 86 23.04 -25.64 -19.36
C ILE A 86 24.11 -26.35 -18.55
N LYS A 87 24.71 -25.66 -17.59
CA LYS A 87 25.65 -26.26 -16.64
C LYS A 87 25.11 -26.21 -15.22
N GLN A 88 25.26 -27.31 -14.49
CA GLN A 88 24.89 -27.38 -13.07
C GLN A 88 25.69 -26.34 -12.26
N GLY A 89 25.00 -25.62 -11.38
CA GLY A 89 25.58 -24.56 -10.54
C GLY A 89 25.61 -23.17 -11.18
N GLU A 90 25.40 -23.05 -12.50
CA GLU A 90 25.27 -21.75 -13.16
C GLU A 90 23.88 -21.13 -12.92
N LYS A 91 23.78 -19.81 -13.09
CA LYS A 91 22.53 -19.05 -12.90
C LYS A 91 21.67 -19.14 -14.16
N GLY A 92 20.46 -19.67 -14.01
CA GLY A 92 19.59 -20.01 -15.12
C GLY A 92 18.81 -18.85 -15.75
N ILE A 93 18.67 -18.84 -17.09
CA ILE A 93 18.03 -17.73 -17.81
C ILE A 93 16.99 -18.16 -18.84
N VAL A 94 17.10 -19.36 -19.42
CA VAL A 94 16.27 -19.78 -20.56
C VAL A 94 15.35 -20.97 -20.23
N GLU A 95 14.08 -20.91 -20.69
CA GLU A 95 13.19 -22.09 -20.87
C GLU A 95 13.29 -22.55 -22.31
N ASN A 96 13.49 -23.85 -22.56
CA ASN A 96 13.76 -24.39 -23.90
C ASN A 96 12.75 -25.47 -24.33
N ILE A 97 12.23 -25.38 -25.56
CA ILE A 97 11.31 -26.36 -26.17
C ILE A 97 12.03 -27.08 -27.32
N GLN A 98 12.08 -28.41 -27.22
CA GLN A 98 13.06 -29.24 -27.93
C GLN A 98 12.64 -29.71 -29.33
N TYR A 99 13.62 -29.71 -30.24
CA TYR A 99 13.73 -30.57 -31.42
C TYR A 99 15.11 -31.25 -31.42
N GLY A 100 15.22 -32.50 -30.94
CA GLY A 100 16.49 -33.23 -30.82
C GLY A 100 16.49 -34.16 -29.61
N LYS A 101 17.63 -34.79 -29.28
CA LYS A 101 17.84 -35.53 -28.02
C LYS A 101 18.87 -34.82 -27.16
N PHE A 102 18.52 -34.59 -25.90
CA PHE A 102 19.35 -33.87 -24.94
C PHE A 102 19.54 -34.70 -23.67
N ASP A 103 20.78 -34.94 -23.29
CA ASP A 103 21.15 -35.69 -22.11
C ASP A 103 21.21 -34.78 -20.88
N VAL A 104 20.64 -35.26 -19.77
CA VAL A 104 20.63 -34.56 -18.49
C VAL A 104 21.57 -35.25 -17.53
N TYR A 105 22.52 -34.50 -17.01
CA TYR A 105 23.52 -34.95 -16.05
C TYR A 105 23.31 -34.23 -14.71
N VAL A 106 23.27 -35.00 -13.62
CA VAL A 106 23.27 -34.47 -12.25
C VAL A 106 24.48 -35.05 -11.54
N ASN A 107 25.31 -34.19 -10.96
CA ASN A 107 26.57 -34.58 -10.32
C ASN A 107 27.46 -35.43 -11.26
N GLY A 108 27.48 -35.07 -12.55
CA GLY A 108 28.24 -35.76 -13.60
C GLY A 108 27.67 -37.11 -14.05
N LYS A 109 26.55 -37.57 -13.50
CA LYS A 109 25.90 -38.83 -13.90
C LYS A 109 24.71 -38.55 -14.79
N LYS A 110 24.63 -39.24 -15.93
CA LYS A 110 23.46 -39.18 -16.83
C LYS A 110 22.23 -39.72 -16.10
N VAL A 111 21.21 -38.89 -15.92
CA VAL A 111 19.95 -39.22 -15.22
C VAL A 111 18.83 -39.53 -16.20
N LYS A 112 18.72 -38.76 -17.29
CA LYS A 112 17.69 -38.95 -18.32
C LYS A 112 18.12 -38.42 -19.68
N THR A 113 17.41 -38.82 -20.72
CA THR A 113 17.47 -38.24 -22.07
C THR A 113 16.11 -37.60 -22.36
N MET A 114 16.10 -36.35 -22.80
CA MET A 114 14.89 -35.60 -23.15
C MET A 114 14.77 -35.51 -24.68
N GLY A 115 13.53 -35.47 -25.18
CA GLY A 115 13.22 -35.40 -26.61
C GLY A 115 12.08 -34.43 -26.92
N LYS A 116 11.64 -34.43 -28.18
CA LYS A 116 10.66 -33.49 -28.75
C LYS A 116 9.45 -33.24 -27.83
N GLY A 117 9.15 -31.97 -27.58
CA GLY A 117 7.96 -31.52 -26.83
C GLY A 117 8.11 -31.44 -25.31
N LEU A 118 9.26 -31.84 -24.75
CA LEU A 118 9.58 -31.61 -23.34
C LEU A 118 10.23 -30.23 -23.15
N SER A 119 9.88 -29.55 -22.05
CA SER A 119 10.50 -28.30 -21.62
C SER A 119 11.42 -28.51 -20.42
N PHE A 120 12.39 -27.61 -20.24
CA PHE A 120 13.26 -27.57 -19.07
C PHE A 120 13.64 -26.13 -18.75
N GLY A 121 13.97 -25.88 -17.47
CA GLY A 121 14.43 -24.58 -17.00
C GLY A 121 13.33 -23.64 -16.51
N GLU A 122 12.12 -24.12 -16.23
CA GLU A 122 10.98 -23.29 -15.80
C GLU A 122 11.26 -22.42 -14.56
N ALA A 123 12.08 -22.89 -13.61
CA ALA A 123 12.50 -22.13 -12.43
C ALA A 123 13.16 -20.78 -12.79
N ALA A 124 13.93 -20.76 -13.89
CA ALA A 124 14.64 -19.58 -14.37
C ALA A 124 13.70 -18.48 -14.88
N LEU A 125 12.46 -18.79 -15.25
CA LEU A 125 11.48 -17.75 -15.61
C LEU A 125 10.93 -17.03 -14.39
N ILE A 126 10.92 -17.71 -13.25
CA ILE A 126 10.42 -17.16 -11.99
C ILE A 126 11.51 -16.31 -11.34
N HIS A 127 12.66 -16.89 -11.01
CA HIS A 127 13.72 -16.19 -10.29
C HIS A 127 15.12 -16.66 -10.73
N ASN A 128 16.16 -16.03 -10.17
CA ASN A 128 17.54 -16.36 -10.51
C ASN A 128 17.97 -17.62 -9.75
N THR A 129 17.68 -18.80 -10.28
CA THR A 129 17.98 -20.09 -9.61
C THR A 129 19.29 -20.66 -10.13
N GLN A 130 20.09 -21.25 -9.24
CA GLN A 130 21.19 -22.12 -9.67
C GLN A 130 20.64 -23.37 -10.34
N ARG A 131 21.24 -23.77 -11.46
CA ARG A 131 20.80 -24.93 -12.24
C ARG A 131 21.13 -26.23 -11.48
N SER A 132 20.14 -27.11 -11.35
CA SER A 132 20.27 -28.41 -10.66
C SER A 132 20.90 -29.51 -11.52
N ALA A 133 20.99 -29.30 -12.84
CA ALA A 133 21.53 -30.27 -13.78
C ALA A 133 22.30 -29.59 -14.91
N THR A 134 23.22 -30.35 -15.52
CA THR A 134 23.88 -30.01 -16.78
C THR A 134 23.12 -30.67 -17.93
N ILE A 135 22.87 -29.94 -19.01
CA ILE A 135 22.16 -30.44 -20.19
C ILE A 135 23.09 -30.32 -21.39
N VAL A 136 23.24 -31.41 -22.14
CA VAL A 136 24.14 -31.54 -23.29
C VAL A 136 23.38 -32.10 -24.47
N ALA A 137 23.62 -31.59 -25.68
CA ALA A 137 23.06 -32.14 -26.90
C ALA A 137 23.67 -33.53 -27.19
N GLU A 138 22.84 -34.58 -27.26
CA GLU A 138 23.33 -35.93 -27.60
C GLU A 138 23.69 -36.01 -29.10
N ALA A 139 22.95 -35.29 -29.93
CA ALA A 139 23.14 -35.14 -31.36
C ALA A 139 22.77 -33.71 -31.78
N ASP A 140 22.99 -33.36 -33.05
CA ASP A 140 22.55 -32.08 -33.60
C ASP A 140 21.06 -31.86 -33.30
N GLY A 141 20.78 -30.73 -32.66
CA GLY A 141 19.50 -30.45 -32.05
C GLY A 141 19.22 -28.95 -32.02
N THR A 142 17.95 -28.60 -31.82
CA THR A 142 17.49 -27.21 -31.83
C THR A 142 16.52 -26.96 -30.70
N LEU A 143 16.52 -25.73 -30.18
CA LEU A 143 15.69 -25.31 -29.06
C LEU A 143 14.95 -24.01 -29.39
N TRP A 144 13.71 -23.91 -28.95
CA TRP A 144 13.03 -22.61 -28.83
C TRP A 144 13.20 -22.11 -27.40
N GLY A 145 13.88 -20.99 -27.23
CA GLY A 145 14.23 -20.45 -25.92
C GLY A 145 13.72 -19.04 -25.68
N VAL A 146 13.47 -18.67 -24.41
CA VAL A 146 13.22 -17.27 -24.01
C VAL A 146 13.95 -16.93 -22.72
N GLN A 147 14.60 -15.77 -22.69
CA GLN A 147 15.25 -15.25 -21.49
C GLN A 147 14.24 -14.75 -20.45
N ARG A 148 14.55 -14.90 -19.16
CA ARG A 148 13.74 -14.38 -18.05
C ARG A 148 13.40 -12.89 -18.18
N SER A 149 14.37 -12.05 -18.53
CA SER A 149 14.18 -10.60 -18.69
C SER A 149 13.12 -10.30 -19.74
N THR A 150 13.24 -10.93 -20.91
CA THR A 150 12.27 -10.86 -22.01
C THR A 150 10.91 -11.40 -21.60
N PHE A 151 10.86 -12.58 -20.97
CA PHE A 151 9.62 -13.19 -20.51
C PHE A 151 8.86 -12.30 -19.52
N ARG A 152 9.52 -11.82 -18.45
CA ARG A 152 8.88 -10.96 -17.44
C ARG A 152 8.56 -9.57 -18.01
N ALA A 153 9.37 -9.03 -18.91
CA ALA A 153 9.06 -7.78 -19.61
C ALA A 153 7.81 -7.92 -20.48
N THR A 154 7.66 -9.02 -21.22
CA THR A 154 6.48 -9.30 -22.03
C THR A 154 5.23 -9.48 -21.18
N LEU A 155 5.29 -10.25 -20.08
CA LEU A 155 4.17 -10.37 -19.14
C LEU A 155 3.77 -9.01 -18.54
N LYS A 156 4.75 -8.19 -18.17
CA LYS A 156 4.51 -6.82 -17.68
C LYS A 156 3.81 -5.98 -18.73
N GLN A 157 4.29 -5.98 -19.98
CA GLN A 157 3.69 -5.20 -21.06
C GLN A 157 2.26 -5.64 -21.38
N LEU A 158 2.02 -6.96 -21.49
CA LEU A 158 0.70 -7.53 -21.74
C LEU A 158 -0.30 -7.14 -20.66
N SER A 159 0.06 -7.37 -19.39
CA SER A 159 -0.81 -7.03 -18.26
C SER A 159 -1.06 -5.52 -18.16
N ASN A 160 0.00 -4.70 -18.28
CA ASN A 160 -0.13 -3.25 -18.16
C ASN A 160 -0.98 -2.66 -19.30
N ARG A 161 -0.79 -3.15 -20.54
CA ARG A 161 -1.61 -2.73 -21.68
C ARG A 161 -3.07 -3.12 -21.47
N ASN A 162 -3.34 -4.36 -21.05
CA ASN A 162 -4.70 -4.81 -20.77
C ASN A 162 -5.35 -3.97 -19.66
N PHE A 163 -4.63 -3.68 -18.59
CA PHE A 163 -5.10 -2.81 -17.51
C PHE A 163 -5.39 -1.39 -18.00
N ASN A 164 -4.47 -0.77 -18.73
CA ASN A 164 -4.64 0.62 -19.21
C ASN A 164 -5.76 0.75 -20.24
N GLU A 165 -5.89 -0.22 -21.16
CA GLU A 165 -7.01 -0.25 -22.10
C GLU A 165 -8.34 -0.41 -21.35
N ASN A 166 -8.43 -1.37 -20.43
CA ASN A 166 -9.63 -1.56 -19.63
C ASN A 166 -9.94 -0.31 -18.79
N ARG A 167 -8.92 0.34 -18.23
CA ARG A 167 -9.07 1.58 -17.46
C ARG A 167 -9.61 2.72 -18.32
N SER A 168 -9.05 2.92 -19.51
CA SER A 168 -9.56 3.91 -20.47
C SER A 168 -11.01 3.63 -20.87
N PHE A 169 -11.40 2.36 -20.96
CA PHE A 169 -12.80 1.99 -21.18
C PHE A 169 -13.68 2.31 -19.98
N ILE A 170 -13.25 2.01 -18.75
CA ILE A 170 -13.94 2.43 -17.52
C ILE A 170 -14.16 3.94 -17.50
N ASP A 171 -13.13 4.72 -17.83
CA ASP A 171 -13.21 6.18 -17.85
C ASP A 171 -14.14 6.73 -18.95
N SER A 172 -14.49 5.92 -19.96
CA SER A 172 -15.44 6.30 -21.02
C SER A 172 -16.89 5.94 -20.71
N VAL A 173 -17.15 5.10 -19.71
CA VAL A 173 -18.52 4.68 -19.34
C VAL A 173 -19.06 5.62 -18.29
N SER A 174 -20.05 6.43 -18.68
CA SER A 174 -20.60 7.52 -17.85
C SER A 174 -21.09 7.11 -16.46
N VAL A 175 -21.54 5.87 -16.28
CA VAL A 175 -21.99 5.37 -14.97
C VAL A 175 -20.87 5.35 -13.92
N PHE A 176 -19.60 5.35 -14.36
CA PHE A 176 -18.43 5.33 -13.50
C PHE A 176 -17.77 6.70 -13.30
N ASP A 177 -18.32 7.78 -13.88
CA ASP A 177 -17.71 9.12 -13.84
C ASP A 177 -17.46 9.61 -12.41
N MET A 178 -18.37 9.28 -11.49
CA MET A 178 -18.32 9.72 -10.09
C MET A 178 -17.56 8.75 -9.17
N LEU A 179 -16.92 7.70 -9.72
CA LEU A 179 -16.05 6.83 -8.94
C LEU A 179 -14.68 7.50 -8.72
N THR A 180 -14.11 7.30 -7.53
CA THR A 180 -12.74 7.76 -7.23
C THR A 180 -11.71 6.97 -8.03
N GLU A 181 -10.50 7.51 -8.16
CA GLU A 181 -9.39 6.83 -8.84
C GLU A 181 -9.10 5.44 -8.28
N ALA A 182 -9.15 5.28 -6.95
CA ALA A 182 -8.98 3.99 -6.29
C ALA A 182 -10.10 2.99 -6.68
N GLN A 183 -11.36 3.44 -6.66
CA GLN A 183 -12.51 2.62 -7.04
C GLN A 183 -12.45 2.19 -8.51
N LYS A 184 -12.09 3.11 -9.41
CA LYS A 184 -11.90 2.81 -10.84
C LYS A 184 -10.80 1.79 -11.08
N ASN A 185 -9.67 1.91 -10.37
CA ASN A 185 -8.58 0.94 -10.43
C ASN A 185 -9.02 -0.44 -9.91
N MET A 186 -9.83 -0.51 -8.84
CA MET A 186 -10.38 -1.76 -8.32
C MET A 186 -11.28 -2.46 -9.34
N ILE A 187 -12.22 -1.76 -9.97
CA ILE A 187 -13.12 -2.39 -10.97
C ILE A 187 -12.41 -2.70 -12.28
N THR A 188 -11.34 -1.97 -12.62
CA THR A 188 -10.50 -2.31 -13.78
C THR A 188 -9.87 -3.69 -13.63
N ASN A 189 -9.46 -4.06 -12.41
CA ASN A 189 -8.96 -5.40 -12.10
C ASN A 189 -10.06 -6.47 -12.07
N ALA A 190 -11.33 -6.08 -12.05
CA ALA A 190 -12.48 -6.97 -12.10
C ALA A 190 -12.98 -7.22 -13.54
N CYS A 191 -12.45 -6.50 -14.53
CA CYS A 191 -12.82 -6.70 -15.94
C CYS A 191 -12.42 -8.10 -16.42
N VAL A 192 -13.40 -8.82 -16.97
CA VAL A 192 -13.19 -10.12 -17.61
C VAL A 192 -13.28 -9.94 -19.12
N ILE A 193 -12.31 -10.48 -19.86
CA ILE A 193 -12.34 -10.48 -21.32
C ILE A 193 -13.16 -11.67 -21.82
N GLN A 194 -14.16 -11.40 -22.64
CA GLN A 194 -14.99 -12.41 -23.31
C GLN A 194 -14.82 -12.30 -24.82
N HIS A 195 -14.70 -13.44 -25.49
CA HIS A 195 -14.56 -13.54 -26.94
C HIS A 195 -15.83 -14.11 -27.55
N PHE A 196 -16.28 -13.49 -28.64
CA PHE A 196 -17.47 -13.88 -29.38
C PHE A 196 -17.10 -14.14 -30.84
N LYS A 197 -17.59 -15.26 -31.38
CA LYS A 197 -17.43 -15.61 -32.80
C LYS A 197 -18.49 -14.88 -33.65
N PRO A 198 -18.25 -14.73 -34.97
CA PRO A 198 -19.26 -14.18 -35.87
C PRO A 198 -20.59 -14.95 -35.76
N GLY A 199 -21.70 -14.22 -35.60
CA GLY A 199 -23.04 -14.76 -35.41
C GLY A 199 -23.42 -15.09 -33.97
N GLU A 200 -22.50 -15.04 -33.00
CA GLU A 200 -22.83 -15.27 -31.60
C GLU A 200 -23.57 -14.08 -30.99
N ILE A 201 -24.62 -14.38 -30.22
CA ILE A 201 -25.41 -13.38 -29.51
C ILE A 201 -24.66 -13.00 -28.22
N ILE A 202 -24.28 -11.73 -28.10
CA ILE A 202 -23.63 -11.19 -26.91
C ILE A 202 -24.67 -10.96 -25.80
N VAL A 203 -25.80 -10.34 -26.14
CA VAL A 203 -26.98 -10.18 -25.27
C VAL A 203 -28.24 -10.30 -26.11
N LYS A 204 -29.33 -10.79 -25.52
CA LYS A 204 -30.62 -10.96 -26.22
C LYS A 204 -31.68 -10.03 -25.64
N GLN A 205 -32.50 -9.44 -26.51
CA GLN A 205 -33.60 -8.57 -26.12
C GLN A 205 -34.57 -9.31 -25.19
N GLY A 206 -34.99 -8.66 -24.12
CA GLY A 206 -35.89 -9.22 -23.12
C GLY A 206 -35.20 -9.98 -21.98
N ASP A 207 -33.92 -10.38 -22.14
CA ASP A 207 -33.19 -11.05 -21.07
C ASP A 207 -32.90 -10.09 -19.92
N TYR A 208 -33.05 -10.57 -18.69
CA TYR A 208 -32.59 -9.85 -17.50
C TYR A 208 -31.11 -10.15 -17.28
N GLY A 209 -30.26 -9.35 -17.91
CA GLY A 209 -28.80 -9.46 -17.76
C GLY A 209 -28.27 -8.56 -16.65
N ASP A 210 -27.12 -8.91 -16.07
CA ASP A 210 -26.45 -8.18 -14.99
C ASP A 210 -25.00 -7.78 -15.36
N VAL A 211 -24.70 -7.72 -16.65
CA VAL A 211 -23.34 -7.53 -17.19
C VAL A 211 -23.27 -6.28 -18.07
N LEU A 212 -22.26 -5.45 -17.84
CA LEU A 212 -21.81 -4.41 -18.77
C LEU A 212 -20.81 -5.01 -19.76
N PHE A 213 -20.93 -4.69 -21.04
CA PHE A 213 -19.97 -5.05 -22.08
C PHE A 213 -19.41 -3.81 -22.75
N ILE A 214 -18.11 -3.84 -23.05
CA ILE A 214 -17.38 -2.79 -23.77
C ILE A 214 -16.57 -3.46 -24.88
N LEU A 215 -16.79 -3.06 -26.12
CA LEU A 215 -16.09 -3.61 -27.29
C LEU A 215 -14.62 -3.17 -27.31
N LYS A 216 -13.70 -4.11 -27.04
CA LYS A 216 -12.25 -3.89 -27.17
C LYS A 216 -11.79 -4.01 -28.61
N GLU A 217 -12.33 -4.99 -29.33
CA GLU A 217 -11.99 -5.34 -30.72
C GLU A 217 -13.22 -5.93 -31.42
N GLY A 218 -13.27 -5.78 -32.75
CA GLY A 218 -14.37 -6.27 -33.57
C GLY A 218 -15.58 -5.33 -33.63
N ARG A 219 -16.67 -5.83 -34.20
CA ARG A 219 -17.94 -5.12 -34.42
C ARG A 219 -19.12 -6.02 -34.13
N ALA A 220 -20.21 -5.42 -33.65
CA ALA A 220 -21.46 -6.12 -33.36
C ALA A 220 -22.67 -5.38 -33.91
N THR A 221 -23.67 -6.10 -34.41
CA THR A 221 -24.92 -5.52 -34.92
C THR A 221 -25.99 -5.53 -33.84
N VAL A 222 -26.74 -4.43 -33.73
CA VAL A 222 -27.85 -4.25 -32.78
C VAL A 222 -29.18 -4.49 -33.49
N TYR A 223 -30.01 -5.35 -32.92
CA TYR A 223 -31.36 -5.66 -33.38
C TYR A 223 -32.40 -5.27 -32.30
N ILE A 224 -33.47 -4.59 -32.70
CA ILE A 224 -34.63 -4.32 -31.85
C ILE A 224 -35.86 -4.84 -32.57
N ASN A 225 -36.62 -5.72 -31.93
CA ASN A 225 -37.77 -6.39 -32.54
C ASN A 225 -37.42 -7.05 -33.88
N GLU A 226 -36.26 -7.72 -33.92
CA GLU A 226 -35.70 -8.39 -35.10
C GLU A 226 -35.26 -7.48 -36.26
N GLU A 227 -35.41 -6.16 -36.14
CA GLU A 227 -34.91 -5.20 -37.12
C GLU A 227 -33.51 -4.69 -36.77
N GLU A 228 -32.62 -4.64 -37.78
CA GLU A 228 -31.26 -4.10 -37.62
C GLU A 228 -31.32 -2.57 -37.44
N VAL A 229 -30.78 -2.08 -36.32
CA VAL A 229 -30.82 -0.66 -35.93
C VAL A 229 -29.50 0.04 -36.23
N ARG A 230 -28.38 -0.57 -35.86
CA ARG A 230 -27.02 -0.01 -36.04
C ARG A 230 -25.93 -1.04 -35.82
N VAL A 231 -24.70 -0.70 -36.21
CA VAL A 231 -23.48 -1.45 -35.89
C VAL A 231 -22.70 -0.72 -34.80
N LEU A 232 -22.22 -1.47 -33.82
CA LEU A 232 -21.32 -1.02 -32.76
C LEU A 232 -19.87 -1.30 -33.17
N GLU A 233 -19.01 -0.33 -32.88
CA GLU A 233 -17.56 -0.40 -33.14
C GLU A 233 -16.78 -0.42 -31.83
N LYS A 234 -15.45 -0.63 -31.93
CA LYS A 234 -14.53 -0.54 -30.80
C LYS A 234 -14.77 0.72 -29.97
N GLY A 235 -14.85 0.57 -28.64
CA GLY A 235 -15.15 1.62 -27.68
C GLY A 235 -16.65 1.79 -27.40
N SER A 236 -17.54 1.24 -28.23
CA SER A 236 -18.96 1.18 -27.91
C SER A 236 -19.18 0.26 -26.70
N TYR A 237 -20.12 0.63 -25.83
CA TYR A 237 -20.51 -0.15 -24.67
C TYR A 237 -22.02 -0.25 -24.54
N PHE A 238 -22.48 -1.22 -23.75
CA PHE A 238 -23.89 -1.42 -23.45
C PHE A 238 -24.08 -2.23 -22.16
N GLY A 239 -25.12 -1.90 -21.40
CA GLY A 239 -25.49 -2.63 -20.18
C GLY A 239 -25.10 -1.92 -18.89
N GLU A 240 -24.76 -0.64 -18.95
CA GLU A 240 -24.46 0.21 -17.80
C GLU A 240 -25.62 0.26 -16.80
N ARG A 241 -26.87 0.28 -17.30
CA ARG A 241 -28.08 0.23 -16.45
C ARG A 241 -28.26 -1.11 -15.75
N ALA A 242 -27.79 -2.21 -16.35
CA ALA A 242 -27.88 -3.56 -15.76
C ALA A 242 -27.03 -3.70 -14.48
N LEU A 243 -26.00 -2.85 -14.32
CA LEU A 243 -25.20 -2.78 -13.09
C LEU A 243 -25.96 -2.11 -11.94
N LEU A 244 -26.98 -1.30 -12.25
CA LEU A 244 -27.74 -0.50 -11.28
C LEU A 244 -29.14 -1.06 -11.02
N TYR A 245 -29.78 -1.64 -12.04
CA TYR A 245 -31.19 -2.02 -12.03
C TYR A 245 -31.40 -3.40 -12.65
N ASP A 246 -32.47 -4.08 -12.24
CA ASP A 246 -32.97 -5.30 -12.89
C ASP A 246 -33.89 -4.92 -14.06
N GLU A 247 -33.27 -4.65 -15.21
CA GLU A 247 -33.98 -4.27 -16.43
C GLU A 247 -33.75 -5.30 -17.55
N PRO A 248 -34.78 -5.60 -18.35
CA PRO A 248 -34.60 -6.41 -19.55
C PRO A 248 -33.72 -5.67 -20.55
N ARG A 249 -32.88 -6.41 -21.29
CA ARG A 249 -32.11 -5.84 -22.39
C ARG A 249 -33.06 -5.25 -23.43
N SER A 250 -32.81 -4.01 -23.84
CA SER A 250 -33.61 -3.30 -24.83
C SER A 250 -33.39 -3.78 -26.27
N ALA A 251 -32.32 -4.54 -26.53
CA ALA A 251 -31.92 -4.99 -27.85
C ALA A 251 -31.18 -6.34 -27.79
N THR A 252 -31.20 -7.06 -28.92
CA THR A 252 -30.32 -8.21 -29.18
C THR A 252 -29.05 -7.70 -29.86
N ILE A 253 -27.88 -8.10 -29.40
CA ILE A 253 -26.60 -7.69 -29.98
C ILE A 253 -25.86 -8.95 -30.43
N ILE A 254 -25.47 -8.99 -31.71
CA ILE A 254 -24.85 -10.15 -32.34
C ILE A 254 -23.48 -9.75 -32.89
N ALA A 255 -22.44 -10.52 -32.57
CA ALA A 255 -21.10 -10.27 -33.10
C ALA A 255 -21.08 -10.46 -34.62
N LYS A 256 -20.59 -9.46 -35.36
CA LYS A 256 -20.50 -9.50 -36.84
C LYS A 256 -19.21 -10.14 -37.32
N GLU A 257 -18.17 -10.02 -36.52
CA GLU A 257 -16.84 -10.59 -36.71
C GLU A 257 -16.31 -11.13 -35.38
N VAL A 258 -15.10 -11.70 -35.36
CA VAL A 258 -14.47 -12.09 -34.10
C VAL A 258 -14.33 -10.85 -33.24
N THR A 259 -14.99 -10.88 -32.08
CA THR A 259 -15.21 -9.70 -31.24
C THR A 259 -14.72 -9.99 -29.83
N ALA A 260 -13.97 -9.06 -29.25
CA ALA A 260 -13.52 -9.14 -27.86
C ALA A 260 -14.17 -8.04 -27.04
N CYS A 261 -14.81 -8.42 -25.93
CA CYS A 261 -15.46 -7.50 -25.01
C CYS A 261 -14.79 -7.54 -23.63
N ALA A 262 -14.46 -6.37 -23.08
CA ALA A 262 -14.28 -6.23 -21.64
C ALA A 262 -15.66 -6.26 -20.99
N SER A 263 -15.81 -7.03 -19.94
CA SER A 263 -17.10 -7.21 -19.27
C SER A 263 -16.97 -7.11 -17.76
N ILE A 264 -18.00 -6.54 -17.13
CA ILE A 264 -18.09 -6.40 -15.67
C ILE A 264 -19.47 -6.92 -15.27
N CYS A 265 -19.50 -7.93 -14.42
CA CYS A 265 -20.72 -8.48 -13.84
C CYS A 265 -21.04 -7.76 -12.53
N ARG A 266 -22.33 -7.46 -12.29
CA ARG A 266 -22.82 -6.84 -11.06
C ARG A 266 -22.48 -7.64 -9.81
N LYS A 267 -22.43 -8.98 -9.88
CA LYS A 267 -22.01 -9.82 -8.73
C LYS A 267 -20.58 -9.55 -8.30
N LEU A 268 -19.64 -9.52 -9.24
CA LEU A 268 -18.24 -9.22 -8.96
C LEU A 268 -18.06 -7.76 -8.53
N LEU A 269 -18.82 -6.85 -9.16
CA LEU A 269 -18.85 -5.44 -8.77
C LEU A 269 -19.29 -5.26 -7.32
N ASN A 270 -20.32 -5.98 -6.89
CA ASN A 270 -20.80 -5.97 -5.51
C ASN A 270 -19.79 -6.56 -4.52
N ILE A 271 -18.96 -7.50 -4.93
CA ILE A 271 -17.86 -8.03 -4.08
C ILE A 271 -16.75 -6.97 -3.93
N VAL A 272 -16.41 -6.28 -5.02
CA VAL A 272 -15.27 -5.35 -5.06
C VAL A 272 -15.61 -3.97 -4.48
N LEU A 273 -16.76 -3.41 -4.84
CA LEU A 273 -17.20 -2.07 -4.44
C LEU A 273 -18.40 -2.06 -3.49
N GLY A 274 -19.11 -3.17 -3.31
CA GLY A 274 -20.45 -3.13 -2.76
C GLY A 274 -21.47 -2.59 -3.76
N ASN A 275 -22.62 -2.12 -3.28
CA ASN A 275 -23.68 -1.63 -4.15
C ASN A 275 -23.25 -0.34 -4.87
N LEU A 276 -23.16 -0.40 -6.21
CA LEU A 276 -22.68 0.71 -7.03
C LEU A 276 -23.49 2.01 -6.84
N GLN A 277 -24.82 1.92 -6.68
CA GLN A 277 -25.65 3.12 -6.47
C GLN A 277 -25.30 3.83 -5.18
N VAL A 278 -25.10 3.06 -4.10
CA VAL A 278 -24.72 3.59 -2.78
C VAL A 278 -23.34 4.24 -2.86
N VAL A 279 -22.37 3.60 -3.53
CA VAL A 279 -21.01 4.15 -3.70
C VAL A 279 -21.02 5.45 -4.49
N LEU A 280 -21.67 5.47 -5.64
CA LEU A 280 -21.76 6.69 -6.48
C LEU A 280 -22.42 7.83 -5.70
N PHE A 281 -23.50 7.53 -4.97
CA PHE A 281 -24.20 8.51 -4.17
C PHE A 281 -23.34 9.07 -3.03
N ARG A 282 -22.63 8.20 -2.29
CA ARG A 282 -21.69 8.61 -1.23
C ARG A 282 -20.58 9.51 -1.77
N ASN A 283 -20.02 9.21 -2.94
CA ASN A 283 -18.97 10.04 -3.54
C ASN A 283 -19.49 11.44 -3.88
N ILE A 284 -20.66 11.54 -4.53
CA ILE A 284 -21.29 12.84 -4.86
C ILE A 284 -21.57 13.64 -3.59
N MET A 285 -22.14 12.99 -2.58
CA MET A 285 -22.46 13.63 -1.30
C MET A 285 -21.18 14.10 -0.59
N THR A 286 -20.14 13.26 -0.53
CA THR A 286 -18.86 13.58 0.10
C THR A 286 -18.19 14.77 -0.57
N GLU A 287 -18.13 14.78 -1.90
CA GLU A 287 -17.55 15.89 -2.66
C GLU A 287 -18.29 17.21 -2.39
N ALA A 288 -19.62 17.18 -2.39
CA ALA A 288 -20.44 18.36 -2.11
C ALA A 288 -20.35 18.84 -0.65
N LEU A 289 -20.24 17.91 0.31
CA LEU A 289 -20.09 18.24 1.73
C LEU A 289 -18.73 18.86 2.02
N GLN A 290 -17.65 18.34 1.45
CA GLN A 290 -16.28 18.81 1.69
C GLN A 290 -16.00 20.23 1.16
N GLN A 291 -16.89 20.79 0.33
CA GLN A 291 -16.87 22.20 -0.03
C GLN A 291 -17.09 23.12 1.19
N SER A 292 -17.84 22.67 2.21
CA SER A 292 -18.01 23.36 3.48
C SER A 292 -16.82 23.12 4.42
N ASP A 293 -16.36 24.20 5.07
CA ASP A 293 -15.33 24.11 6.11
C ASP A 293 -15.79 23.31 7.34
N ILE A 294 -17.10 23.19 7.57
CA ILE A 294 -17.67 22.41 8.68
C ILE A 294 -17.49 20.92 8.41
N PHE A 295 -18.03 20.43 7.29
CA PHE A 295 -18.01 19.02 6.96
C PHE A 295 -16.63 18.52 6.53
N ARG A 296 -15.71 19.40 6.12
CA ARG A 296 -14.29 19.03 5.92
C ARG A 296 -13.63 18.52 7.21
N GLN A 297 -14.19 18.81 8.37
CA GLN A 297 -13.72 18.33 9.68
C GLN A 297 -14.33 16.97 10.07
N PHE A 298 -15.35 16.50 9.35
CA PHE A 298 -16.00 15.23 9.61
C PHE A 298 -15.12 14.10 9.06
N ASN A 299 -15.14 12.95 9.73
CA ASN A 299 -14.47 11.77 9.22
C ASN A 299 -15.26 11.10 8.08
N ALA A 300 -14.64 10.17 7.36
CA ALA A 300 -15.27 9.53 6.20
C ALA A 300 -16.55 8.77 6.55
N ASP A 301 -16.59 8.07 7.70
CA ASP A 301 -17.79 7.34 8.15
C ASP A 301 -18.95 8.30 8.43
N GLN A 302 -18.69 9.44 9.09
CA GLN A 302 -19.70 10.48 9.32
C GLN A 302 -20.24 11.05 8.01
N LEU A 303 -19.38 11.31 7.02
CA LEU A 303 -19.82 11.79 5.70
C LEU A 303 -20.65 10.72 4.97
N ASN A 304 -20.28 9.44 5.09
CA ASN A 304 -21.04 8.32 4.54
C ASN A 304 -22.39 8.15 5.24
N ASP A 305 -22.47 8.29 6.56
CA ASP A 305 -23.72 8.23 7.31
C ASP A 305 -24.67 9.38 6.92
N LEU A 306 -24.12 10.58 6.72
CA LEU A 306 -24.91 11.70 6.18
C LEU A 306 -25.40 11.44 4.77
N ALA A 307 -24.57 10.82 3.92
CA ALA A 307 -25.00 10.41 2.59
C ALA A 307 -26.16 9.41 2.70
N ASP A 308 -25.98 8.31 3.43
CA ASP A 308 -26.96 7.22 3.53
C ASP A 308 -28.29 7.66 4.15
N THR A 309 -28.28 8.65 5.04
CA THR A 309 -29.47 9.16 5.73
C THR A 309 -30.09 10.39 5.08
N ALA A 310 -29.45 10.98 4.06
CA ALA A 310 -29.96 12.17 3.39
C ALA A 310 -31.29 11.92 2.70
N ILE A 311 -32.22 12.86 2.84
CA ILE A 311 -33.53 12.79 2.19
C ILE A 311 -33.38 13.29 0.76
N VAL A 312 -33.44 12.38 -0.22
CA VAL A 312 -33.41 12.71 -1.64
C VAL A 312 -34.83 12.96 -2.16
N ARG A 313 -35.02 14.07 -2.90
CA ARG A 313 -36.30 14.45 -3.49
C ARG A 313 -36.13 15.04 -4.89
N ASP A 314 -37.07 14.70 -5.77
CA ASP A 314 -37.25 15.32 -7.07
C ASP A 314 -38.27 16.44 -6.98
N TYR A 315 -37.96 17.59 -7.58
CA TYR A 315 -38.83 18.76 -7.60
C TYR A 315 -39.08 19.23 -9.02
N PRO A 316 -40.31 19.65 -9.36
CA PRO A 316 -40.61 20.27 -10.64
C PRO A 316 -39.99 21.68 -10.71
N SER A 317 -39.93 22.27 -11.90
CA SER A 317 -39.50 23.67 -12.09
C SER A 317 -40.42 24.65 -11.35
N ASN A 318 -39.85 25.78 -10.90
CA ASN A 318 -40.55 26.87 -10.20
C ASN A 318 -41.19 26.46 -8.86
N TYR A 319 -40.66 25.43 -8.21
CA TYR A 319 -41.14 24.94 -6.93
C TYR A 319 -40.34 25.56 -5.77
N ASN A 320 -41.04 26.02 -4.73
CA ASN A 320 -40.39 26.49 -3.49
C ASN A 320 -40.01 25.28 -2.62
N ILE A 321 -38.76 24.82 -2.76
CA ILE A 321 -38.20 23.66 -2.05
C ILE A 321 -38.17 23.93 -0.54
N LEU A 322 -37.57 25.06 -0.15
CA LEU A 322 -37.60 25.58 1.21
C LEU A 322 -38.23 26.96 1.20
N HIS A 323 -39.18 27.17 2.11
CA HIS A 323 -39.82 28.44 2.36
C HIS A 323 -39.86 28.65 3.87
N LYS A 324 -39.77 29.90 4.35
CA LYS A 324 -39.59 30.32 5.76
C LYS A 324 -40.41 29.57 6.84
N ASP A 325 -41.50 28.89 6.47
CA ASP A 325 -42.39 28.13 7.37
C ASP A 325 -42.56 26.63 7.02
N LYS A 326 -41.98 26.14 5.92
CA LYS A 326 -42.08 24.74 5.47
C LYS A 326 -40.73 24.03 5.62
N LEU A 327 -40.76 22.81 6.18
CA LEU A 327 -39.61 21.92 6.43
C LEU A 327 -38.63 22.44 7.51
N LYS A 328 -39.15 22.62 8.74
CA LYS A 328 -38.43 23.18 9.90
C LYS A 328 -37.14 22.45 10.30
N SER A 329 -36.96 21.20 9.88
CA SER A 329 -35.81 20.38 10.28
C SER A 329 -34.64 20.43 9.31
N VAL A 330 -34.77 21.00 8.10
CA VAL A 330 -33.66 21.01 7.13
C VAL A 330 -32.57 22.00 7.57
N LYS A 331 -31.32 21.53 7.60
CA LYS A 331 -30.15 22.35 7.96
C LYS A 331 -29.20 22.56 6.78
N TYR A 332 -29.13 21.59 5.88
CA TYR A 332 -28.25 21.64 4.72
C TYR A 332 -28.93 21.11 3.46
N ILE A 333 -28.60 21.68 2.31
CA ILE A 333 -29.09 21.21 1.01
C ILE A 333 -27.94 21.01 0.04
N ILE A 334 -28.07 20.03 -0.86
CA ILE A 334 -27.11 19.72 -1.91
C ILE A 334 -27.88 19.49 -3.22
N VAL A 335 -27.44 20.13 -4.30
CA VAL A 335 -28.03 19.97 -5.62
C VAL A 335 -27.39 18.77 -6.32
N LEU A 336 -28.16 17.68 -6.50
CA LEU A 336 -27.68 16.49 -7.21
C LEU A 336 -27.85 16.62 -8.72
N GLU A 337 -28.97 17.21 -9.15
CA GLU A 337 -29.28 17.49 -10.56
C GLU A 337 -30.12 18.77 -10.69
N GLY A 338 -30.00 19.48 -11.82
CA GLY A 338 -30.72 20.72 -12.10
C GLY A 338 -30.10 21.95 -11.42
N ARG A 339 -30.92 23.01 -11.29
CA ARG A 339 -30.51 24.31 -10.72
C ARG A 339 -31.58 24.86 -9.79
N VAL A 340 -31.13 25.49 -8.72
CA VAL A 340 -31.98 26.19 -7.75
C VAL A 340 -31.45 27.58 -7.48
N GLU A 341 -32.33 28.52 -7.19
CA GLU A 341 -32.00 29.89 -6.84
C GLU A 341 -32.28 30.13 -5.35
N LEU A 342 -31.33 30.82 -4.70
CA LEU A 342 -31.36 31.16 -3.29
C LEU A 342 -31.83 32.60 -3.13
N PHE A 343 -32.75 32.81 -2.19
CA PHE A 343 -33.25 34.14 -1.83
C PHE A 343 -33.06 34.39 -0.34
N LEU A 344 -32.64 35.61 0.00
CA LEU A 344 -32.77 36.16 1.36
C LEU A 344 -33.86 37.22 1.31
N ASP A 345 -34.97 36.93 1.98
CA ASP A 345 -36.21 37.68 1.80
C ASP A 345 -36.66 37.68 0.33
N ASP A 346 -36.65 38.82 -0.36
CA ASP A 346 -37.04 38.93 -1.77
C ASP A 346 -35.83 39.10 -2.72
N GLU A 347 -34.61 39.18 -2.17
CA GLU A 347 -33.38 39.38 -2.94
C GLU A 347 -32.73 38.03 -3.31
N SER A 348 -32.43 37.85 -4.59
CA SER A 348 -31.65 36.69 -5.06
C SER A 348 -30.19 36.85 -4.63
N ILE A 349 -29.66 35.85 -3.93
CA ILE A 349 -28.28 35.84 -3.42
C ILE A 349 -27.37 34.89 -4.22
N GLY A 350 -27.93 34.12 -5.15
CA GLY A 350 -27.15 33.24 -6.03
C GLY A 350 -27.91 32.02 -6.54
N ILE A 351 -27.32 31.35 -7.52
CA ILE A 351 -27.83 30.12 -8.12
C ILE A 351 -26.88 28.98 -7.74
N LEU A 352 -27.45 27.90 -7.22
CA LEU A 352 -26.73 26.64 -6.99
C LEU A 352 -26.95 25.72 -8.18
N THR A 353 -25.86 25.17 -8.71
CA THR A 353 -25.84 24.16 -9.76
C THR A 353 -25.44 22.80 -9.19
N ARG A 354 -25.44 21.75 -10.02
CA ARG A 354 -25.04 20.40 -9.64
C ARG A 354 -23.73 20.37 -8.85
N GLY A 355 -23.75 19.70 -7.70
CA GLY A 355 -22.62 19.56 -6.76
C GLY A 355 -22.46 20.72 -5.79
N MET A 356 -23.17 21.84 -5.97
CA MET A 356 -23.18 22.95 -5.03
C MET A 356 -24.16 22.71 -3.88
N SER A 357 -23.90 23.37 -2.77
CA SER A 357 -24.60 23.18 -1.50
C SER A 357 -24.83 24.50 -0.76
N PHE A 358 -25.73 24.48 0.22
CA PHE A 358 -26.02 25.64 1.07
C PHE A 358 -26.55 25.23 2.44
N GLY A 359 -26.09 25.93 3.48
CA GLY A 359 -26.67 25.83 4.81
C GLY A 359 -25.71 25.93 6.00
N ASP A 360 -24.42 26.24 5.79
CA ASP A 360 -23.39 26.27 6.84
C ASP A 360 -23.84 27.02 8.11
N GLN A 361 -24.49 28.18 7.95
CA GLN A 361 -25.00 28.99 9.06
C GLN A 361 -26.03 28.26 9.94
N TYR A 362 -26.83 27.36 9.37
CA TYR A 362 -27.88 26.62 10.07
C TYR A 362 -27.36 25.32 10.67
N VAL A 363 -26.28 24.78 10.11
CA VAL A 363 -25.55 23.65 10.70
C VAL A 363 -24.82 24.10 11.98
N LEU A 364 -24.19 25.28 11.95
CA LEU A 364 -23.46 25.84 13.11
C LEU A 364 -24.35 26.40 14.22
N ASN A 365 -25.58 26.77 13.89
CA ASN A 365 -26.51 27.37 14.85
C ASN A 365 -27.82 26.60 14.82
N GLN A 366 -27.87 25.46 15.51
CA GLN A 366 -29.03 24.56 15.48
C GLN A 366 -30.36 25.28 15.76
N LYS A 367 -30.37 26.27 16.66
CA LYS A 367 -31.57 27.04 17.05
C LYS A 367 -31.93 28.18 16.10
N GLN A 368 -31.07 28.51 15.14
CA GLN A 368 -31.34 29.58 14.17
C GLN A 368 -32.47 29.16 13.23
N LYS A 369 -33.49 30.03 13.10
CA LYS A 369 -34.57 29.80 12.13
C LYS A 369 -34.07 29.97 10.71
N PHE A 370 -34.54 29.11 9.81
CA PHE A 370 -34.23 29.20 8.39
C PHE A 370 -34.88 30.47 7.80
N ARG A 371 -34.07 31.43 7.32
CA ARG A 371 -34.55 32.73 6.79
C ARG A 371 -34.57 32.78 5.26
N HIS A 372 -33.83 31.88 4.61
CA HIS A 372 -33.68 31.86 3.17
C HIS A 372 -34.83 31.10 2.51
N THR A 373 -35.14 31.43 1.25
CA THR A 373 -36.05 30.68 0.39
C THR A 373 -35.25 30.03 -0.71
N ILE A 374 -35.58 28.80 -1.08
CA ILE A 374 -34.89 28.06 -2.15
C ILE A 374 -35.93 27.64 -3.17
N LYS A 375 -35.77 28.09 -4.41
CA LYS A 375 -36.71 27.85 -5.51
C LYS A 375 -36.02 27.10 -6.64
N SER A 376 -36.64 26.05 -7.15
CA SER A 376 -36.14 25.35 -8.33
C SER A 376 -36.33 26.20 -9.59
N LEU A 377 -35.29 26.29 -10.41
CA LEU A 377 -35.36 26.95 -11.72
C LEU A 377 -35.83 25.97 -12.80
N GLU A 378 -35.50 24.69 -12.65
CA GLU A 378 -35.84 23.61 -13.56
C GLU A 378 -36.20 22.34 -12.77
N VAL A 379 -36.50 21.24 -13.47
CA VAL A 379 -36.64 19.94 -12.78
C VAL A 379 -35.30 19.61 -12.14
N CYS A 380 -35.30 19.39 -10.83
CA CYS A 380 -34.08 19.21 -10.07
C CYS A 380 -34.21 18.09 -9.04
N LYS A 381 -33.08 17.45 -8.71
CA LYS A 381 -32.96 16.44 -7.66
C LYS A 381 -32.09 17.00 -6.54
N ILE A 382 -32.59 17.00 -5.32
CA ILE A 382 -31.96 17.64 -4.17
C ILE A 382 -31.80 16.64 -3.03
N ALA A 383 -30.63 16.62 -2.39
CA ALA A 383 -30.41 15.95 -1.12
C ALA A 383 -30.59 16.96 0.02
N LEU A 384 -31.37 16.57 1.04
CA LEU A 384 -31.67 17.37 2.22
C LEU A 384 -31.07 16.69 3.45
N ILE A 385 -30.23 17.40 4.18
CA ILE A 385 -29.73 16.97 5.49
C ILE A 385 -30.54 17.68 6.56
N THR A 386 -31.18 16.88 7.40
CA THR A 386 -32.03 17.37 8.47
C THR A 386 -31.29 17.40 9.81
N GLU A 387 -31.90 18.05 10.79
CA GLU A 387 -31.44 18.07 12.18
C GLU A 387 -31.28 16.67 12.76
N SER A 388 -32.21 15.74 12.46
CA SER A 388 -32.09 14.35 12.91
C SER A 388 -30.94 13.63 12.19
N CYS A 389 -30.75 13.84 10.88
CA CYS A 389 -29.61 13.27 10.16
C CYS A 389 -28.27 13.67 10.81
N LEU A 390 -28.13 14.96 11.17
CA LEU A 390 -26.94 15.45 11.88
C LEU A 390 -26.82 14.86 13.28
N ALA A 391 -27.91 14.81 14.05
CA ALA A 391 -27.89 14.26 15.39
C ALA A 391 -27.55 12.76 15.42
N ASP A 392 -28.10 11.98 14.48
CA ASP A 392 -27.84 10.55 14.34
C ASP A 392 -26.38 10.32 13.92
N CYS A 393 -25.89 11.05 12.92
CA CYS A 393 -24.49 11.00 12.46
C CYS A 393 -23.49 11.35 13.58
N LEU A 394 -23.82 12.34 14.41
CA LEU A 394 -22.97 12.80 15.51
C LEU A 394 -23.19 11.99 16.80
N GLY A 395 -24.21 11.14 16.85
CA GLY A 395 -24.63 10.40 18.04
C GLY A 395 -25.16 11.28 19.19
N ASN A 396 -25.51 12.54 18.93
CA ASN A 396 -25.90 13.51 19.96
C ASN A 396 -26.83 14.61 19.40
N ASN A 397 -27.84 14.99 20.19
CA ASN A 397 -28.81 16.03 19.85
C ASN A 397 -28.26 17.47 19.96
N ASN A 398 -27.14 17.69 20.66
CA ASN A 398 -26.48 18.99 20.74
C ASN A 398 -25.45 19.13 19.61
N ILE A 399 -25.92 19.57 18.44
CA ILE A 399 -25.13 19.60 17.21
C ILE A 399 -23.94 20.57 17.36
N ASP A 400 -24.19 21.77 17.89
CA ASP A 400 -23.17 22.81 18.05
C ASP A 400 -21.99 22.30 18.92
N ALA A 401 -22.29 21.66 20.05
CA ALA A 401 -21.26 21.08 20.93
C ALA A 401 -20.54 19.88 20.29
N SER A 402 -21.26 19.08 19.49
CA SER A 402 -20.70 17.90 18.83
C SER A 402 -19.77 18.28 17.68
N ILE A 403 -20.06 19.37 16.96
CA ILE A 403 -19.16 19.93 15.96
C ILE A 403 -17.89 20.48 16.63
N ASP A 404 -18.00 21.21 17.74
CA ASP A 404 -16.83 21.68 18.52
C ASP A 404 -15.97 20.52 19.03
N TYR A 405 -16.62 19.48 19.56
CA TYR A 405 -15.97 18.23 19.97
C TYR A 405 -15.24 17.56 18.80
N ASN A 406 -15.89 17.41 17.64
CA ASN A 406 -15.29 16.79 16.46
C ASN A 406 -14.12 17.61 15.91
N ASN A 407 -14.21 18.94 15.92
CA ASN A 407 -13.11 19.80 15.52
C ASN A 407 -11.87 19.52 16.39
N LYS A 408 -12.02 19.57 17.72
CA LYS A 408 -10.94 19.24 18.66
C LYS A 408 -10.40 17.82 18.42
N LYS A 409 -11.29 16.84 18.23
CA LYS A 409 -10.91 15.45 17.93
C LYS A 409 -10.07 15.34 16.66
N SER A 410 -10.48 16.01 15.59
CA SER A 410 -9.78 16.01 14.30
C SER A 410 -8.37 16.61 14.39
N ILE A 411 -8.18 17.59 15.28
CA ILE A 411 -6.87 18.21 15.54
C ILE A 411 -5.99 17.26 16.34
N ILE A 412 -6.46 16.75 17.48
CA ILE A 412 -5.62 15.91 18.35
C ILE A 412 -5.30 14.55 17.72
N LYS A 413 -6.20 13.96 16.91
CA LYS A 413 -5.93 12.69 16.19
C LYS A 413 -4.85 12.84 15.11
N LYS A 414 -4.48 14.06 14.71
CA LYS A 414 -3.30 14.28 13.86
C LYS A 414 -1.99 14.19 14.63
N MET A 415 -2.01 14.30 15.96
CA MET A 415 -0.81 14.32 16.80
C MET A 415 -0.50 12.93 17.35
N TYR A 416 0.75 12.48 17.26
CA TYR A 416 1.15 11.14 17.73
C TYR A 416 0.77 10.87 19.19
N ILE A 417 0.95 11.88 20.07
CA ILE A 417 0.66 11.80 21.51
C ILE A 417 -0.79 11.40 21.80
N PHE A 418 -1.75 11.80 20.95
CA PHE A 418 -3.18 11.55 21.19
C PHE A 418 -3.82 10.59 20.18
N ARG A 419 -3.23 10.42 18.99
CA ARG A 419 -3.81 9.63 17.88
C ARG A 419 -4.19 8.22 18.30
N TYR A 420 -3.32 7.57 19.08
CA TYR A 420 -3.45 6.17 19.47
C TYR A 420 -4.06 5.97 20.86
N LEU A 421 -4.50 7.04 21.52
CA LEU A 421 -5.31 6.91 22.73
C LEU A 421 -6.68 6.32 22.36
N THR A 422 -7.27 5.59 23.31
CA THR A 422 -8.61 5.03 23.14
C THR A 422 -9.64 6.12 22.88
N GLU A 423 -10.72 5.80 22.19
CA GLU A 423 -11.85 6.71 21.97
C GLU A 423 -12.42 7.27 23.27
N LYS A 424 -12.44 6.45 24.34
CA LYS A 424 -12.83 6.89 25.68
C LYS A 424 -11.83 7.91 26.25
N GLN A 425 -10.53 7.64 26.19
CA GLN A 425 -9.50 8.56 26.67
C GLN A 425 -9.50 9.88 25.88
N CYS A 426 -9.60 9.80 24.55
CA CYS A 426 -9.74 10.98 23.69
C CYS A 426 -10.96 11.81 24.07
N SER A 427 -12.11 11.17 24.31
CA SER A 427 -13.34 11.89 24.70
C SER A 427 -13.16 12.64 26.02
N LEU A 428 -12.64 11.97 27.06
CA LEU A 428 -12.35 12.60 28.34
C LEU A 428 -11.38 13.77 28.21
N LEU A 429 -10.36 13.64 27.35
CA LEU A 429 -9.41 14.71 27.10
C LEU A 429 -10.07 15.91 26.40
N ILE A 430 -10.94 15.65 25.42
CA ILE A 430 -11.64 16.69 24.67
C ILE A 430 -12.59 17.48 25.59
N GLU A 431 -13.33 16.77 26.43
CA GLU A 431 -14.25 17.35 27.42
C GLU A 431 -13.51 18.18 28.47
N ALA A 432 -12.24 17.86 28.74
CA ALA A 432 -11.44 18.58 29.72
C ALA A 432 -10.76 19.86 29.18
N PHE A 433 -10.83 20.13 27.87
CA PHE A 433 -10.28 21.39 27.32
C PHE A 433 -11.00 22.60 27.91
N ARG A 434 -10.20 23.54 28.43
CA ARG A 434 -10.67 24.85 28.90
C ARG A 434 -10.34 25.90 27.85
N THR A 435 -11.13 26.96 27.78
CA THR A 435 -10.85 28.10 26.89
C THR A 435 -10.29 29.26 27.69
N THR A 436 -9.30 29.95 27.16
CA THR A 436 -8.79 31.21 27.70
C THR A 436 -8.58 32.22 26.57
N ARG A 437 -8.51 33.51 26.92
CA ARG A 437 -8.36 34.61 25.97
C ARG A 437 -7.14 35.46 26.34
N TYR A 438 -6.44 35.93 25.31
CA TYR A 438 -5.25 36.77 25.40
C TYR A 438 -5.42 38.04 24.57
N GLU A 439 -4.85 39.14 25.04
CA GLU A 439 -4.76 40.40 24.29
C GLU A 439 -3.47 40.45 23.46
N GLU A 440 -3.36 41.44 22.57
CA GLU A 440 -2.16 41.60 21.75
C GLU A 440 -0.91 41.87 22.63
N GLY A 441 0.16 41.14 22.35
CA GLY A 441 1.43 41.23 23.10
C GLY A 441 1.52 40.34 24.34
N ASP A 442 0.43 39.69 24.76
CA ASP A 442 0.46 38.77 25.89
C ASP A 442 1.36 37.55 25.59
N TYR A 443 2.19 37.20 26.58
CA TYR A 443 2.96 35.96 26.55
C TYR A 443 2.08 34.80 27.01
N ILE A 444 1.67 33.97 26.05
CA ILE A 444 0.93 32.73 26.32
C ILE A 444 1.87 31.69 26.94
N ILE A 445 3.11 31.65 26.44
CA ILE A 445 4.24 30.88 26.98
C ILE A 445 5.47 31.78 26.99
N GLN A 446 6.24 31.73 28.07
CA GLN A 446 7.53 32.42 28.20
C GLN A 446 8.71 31.44 28.07
N GLU A 447 9.67 31.75 27.19
CA GLU A 447 10.93 30.99 27.07
C GLU A 447 11.63 30.87 28.43
N GLY A 448 12.07 29.66 28.77
CA GLY A 448 12.75 29.33 30.02
C GLY A 448 11.85 28.91 31.17
N GLU A 449 10.54 29.15 31.12
CA GLU A 449 9.62 28.69 32.17
C GLU A 449 9.38 27.17 32.09
N VAL A 450 9.06 26.52 33.20
CA VAL A 450 8.62 25.11 33.19
C VAL A 450 7.11 25.08 32.98
N GLY A 451 6.69 24.65 31.79
CA GLY A 451 5.28 24.60 31.42
C GLY A 451 4.56 23.36 31.93
N SER A 452 3.24 23.46 32.13
CA SER A 452 2.37 22.35 32.53
C SER A 452 1.10 22.23 31.69
N ARG A 453 1.07 22.87 30.51
CA ARG A 453 -0.12 22.98 29.66
C ARG A 453 0.18 22.72 28.19
N PHE A 454 -0.79 22.13 27.51
CA PHE A 454 -0.86 22.03 26.06
C PHE A 454 -1.93 22.97 25.53
N TYR A 455 -1.71 23.59 24.37
CA TYR A 455 -2.60 24.59 23.78
C TYR A 455 -2.95 24.29 22.31
N ILE A 456 -4.18 24.63 21.94
CA ILE A 456 -4.69 24.67 20.55
C ILE A 456 -5.31 26.05 20.31
N ILE A 457 -4.97 26.70 19.20
CA ILE A 457 -5.50 28.01 18.85
C ILE A 457 -6.91 27.86 18.29
N LYS A 458 -7.90 28.39 19.01
CA LYS A 458 -9.30 28.41 18.58
C LYS A 458 -9.59 29.58 17.65
N PHE A 459 -9.03 30.75 17.95
CA PHE A 459 -9.21 31.97 17.19
C PHE A 459 -7.98 32.88 17.30
N GLY A 460 -7.63 33.53 16.19
CA GLY A 460 -6.53 34.50 16.10
C GLY A 460 -5.18 33.90 15.67
N GLU A 461 -4.13 34.68 15.88
CA GLU A 461 -2.76 34.36 15.47
C GLU A 461 -1.77 34.59 16.62
N VAL A 462 -0.74 33.76 16.70
CA VAL A 462 0.36 33.87 17.67
C VAL A 462 1.71 33.80 16.97
N GLU A 463 2.73 34.38 17.58
CA GLU A 463 4.10 34.39 17.08
C GLU A 463 5.02 33.56 17.99
N ILE A 464 5.84 32.70 17.37
CA ILE A 464 6.85 31.90 18.07
C ILE A 464 8.19 32.62 18.00
N VAL A 465 8.75 32.96 19.16
CA VAL A 465 9.97 33.75 19.30
C VAL A 465 10.98 32.99 20.16
N LYS A 466 12.23 32.91 19.71
CA LYS A 466 13.33 32.33 20.49
C LYS A 466 14.50 33.30 20.54
N ASN A 467 15.00 33.60 21.74
CA ASN A 467 16.06 34.60 21.94
C ASN A 467 15.76 35.94 21.23
N GLY A 468 14.50 36.40 21.27
CA GLY A 468 14.04 37.62 20.59
C GLY A 468 13.92 37.52 19.07
N LYS A 469 14.30 36.40 18.45
CA LYS A 469 14.16 36.17 17.00
C LYS A 469 12.87 35.42 16.69
N ARG A 470 12.05 36.00 15.79
CA ARG A 470 10.87 35.33 15.24
C ARG A 470 11.26 34.06 14.48
N LEU A 471 10.61 32.95 14.82
CA LEU A 471 10.73 31.67 14.12
C LEU A 471 9.60 31.48 13.10
N ARG A 472 8.33 31.62 13.53
CA ARG A 472 7.14 31.41 12.71
C ARG A 472 5.88 32.03 13.34
N THR A 473 4.80 32.10 12.58
CA THR A 473 3.44 32.43 13.06
C THR A 473 2.57 31.18 13.04
N LEU A 474 1.70 31.01 14.02
CA LEU A 474 0.69 29.95 14.07
C LEU A 474 -0.71 30.59 14.10
N GLY A 475 -1.69 29.93 13.50
CA GLY A 475 -3.06 30.42 13.36
C GLY A 475 -4.10 29.42 13.86
N LYS A 476 -5.37 29.64 13.47
CA LYS A 476 -6.49 28.79 13.87
C LYS A 476 -6.20 27.30 13.63
N ASN A 477 -6.50 26.48 14.64
CA ASN A 477 -6.32 25.03 14.73
C ASN A 477 -4.86 24.54 14.82
N ASP A 478 -3.86 25.44 14.77
CA ASP A 478 -2.49 25.07 15.15
C ASP A 478 -2.39 24.83 16.65
N TYR A 479 -1.35 24.11 17.06
CA TYR A 479 -1.14 23.69 18.44
C TYR A 479 0.30 23.91 18.88
N PHE A 480 0.52 23.98 20.19
CA PHE A 480 1.85 24.13 20.77
C PHE A 480 1.92 23.68 22.23
N GLY A 481 3.13 23.33 22.66
CA GLY A 481 3.45 23.09 24.07
C GLY A 481 3.14 21.69 24.56
N GLU A 482 2.87 20.75 23.67
CA GLU A 482 2.52 19.35 23.95
C GLU A 482 3.55 18.60 24.80
N ARG A 483 4.83 18.98 24.71
CA ARG A 483 5.92 18.40 25.51
C ARG A 483 5.75 18.55 27.03
N ALA A 484 5.09 19.63 27.45
CA ALA A 484 4.82 19.86 28.87
C ALA A 484 3.87 18.83 29.48
N LEU A 485 3.17 18.04 28.66
CA LEU A 485 2.37 16.93 29.15
C LEU A 485 3.23 15.72 29.57
N LEU A 486 4.44 15.58 29.01
CA LEU A 486 5.32 14.44 29.20
C LEU A 486 6.51 14.75 30.11
N TYR A 487 7.06 15.97 30.04
CA TYR A 487 8.31 16.32 30.74
C TYR A 487 8.15 17.59 31.59
N ASP A 488 8.97 17.69 32.64
CA ASP A 488 9.16 18.92 33.43
C ASP A 488 10.45 19.60 32.97
N GLU A 489 10.38 20.27 31.83
CA GLU A 489 11.52 20.94 31.19
C GLU A 489 11.23 22.42 30.87
N PRO A 490 12.27 23.26 30.77
CA PRO A 490 12.12 24.64 30.32
C PRO A 490 11.58 24.73 28.89
N ARG A 491 10.64 25.66 28.66
CA ARG A 491 10.15 26.00 27.33
C ARG A 491 11.28 26.57 26.48
N THR A 492 11.43 26.07 25.26
CA THR A 492 12.54 26.42 24.36
C THR A 492 12.29 27.65 23.48
N ALA A 493 11.09 28.22 23.56
CA ALA A 493 10.66 29.42 22.84
C ALA A 493 9.46 30.06 23.56
N SER A 494 9.28 31.37 23.39
CA SER A 494 8.08 32.10 23.79
C SER A 494 6.99 32.01 22.72
N VAL A 495 5.74 32.08 23.15
CA VAL A 495 4.55 32.19 22.29
C VAL A 495 3.80 33.45 22.66
N ILE A 496 3.69 34.39 21.72
CA ILE A 496 3.17 35.74 21.97
C ILE A 496 1.91 35.95 21.12
N SER A 497 0.86 36.45 21.74
CA SER A 497 -0.37 36.83 21.04
C SER A 497 -0.13 38.00 20.07
N LYS A 498 -0.50 37.84 18.80
CA LYS A 498 -0.23 38.84 17.75
C LYS A 498 -1.39 39.80 17.51
N ILE A 499 -2.60 39.46 17.97
CA ILE A 499 -3.80 40.27 17.81
C ILE A 499 -4.62 40.27 19.10
N ASN A 500 -5.51 41.24 19.27
CA ASN A 500 -6.43 41.24 20.41
C ASN A 500 -7.41 40.07 20.34
N ASN A 501 -7.83 39.58 21.50
CA ASN A 501 -8.80 38.50 21.65
C ASN A 501 -8.39 37.14 21.03
N VAL A 502 -7.11 36.77 21.05
CA VAL A 502 -6.69 35.40 20.71
C VAL A 502 -7.33 34.43 21.71
N GLU A 503 -7.99 33.38 21.22
CA GLU A 503 -8.58 32.33 22.07
C GLU A 503 -7.81 31.03 21.90
N CYS A 504 -7.44 30.41 23.01
CA CYS A 504 -6.80 29.09 23.03
C CYS A 504 -7.63 28.11 23.86
N TRP A 505 -7.79 26.90 23.33
CA TRP A 505 -8.10 25.74 24.16
C TRP A 505 -6.82 25.25 24.83
N PHE A 506 -6.90 24.87 26.10
CA PHE A 506 -5.77 24.27 26.80
C PHE A 506 -6.20 23.11 27.71
N VAL A 507 -5.26 22.20 27.94
CA VAL A 507 -5.40 21.11 28.93
C VAL A 507 -4.15 21.07 29.81
N ASP A 508 -4.38 20.83 31.10
CA ASP A 508 -3.31 20.76 32.11
C ASP A 508 -2.68 19.34 32.14
N LYS A 509 -1.38 19.27 32.43
CA LYS A 509 -0.61 18.02 32.61
C LYS A 509 -1.27 17.08 33.62
N SER A 510 -1.76 17.63 34.74
CA SER A 510 -2.42 16.84 35.79
C SER A 510 -3.67 16.11 35.30
N VAL A 511 -4.45 16.73 34.40
CA VAL A 511 -5.63 16.12 33.78
C VAL A 511 -5.21 15.04 32.80
N PHE A 512 -4.21 15.33 31.95
CA PHE A 512 -3.68 14.36 31.00
C PHE A 512 -3.19 13.09 31.71
N LEU A 513 -2.43 13.23 32.80
CA LEU A 513 -1.92 12.11 33.60
C LEU A 513 -3.01 11.29 34.33
N GLN A 514 -4.20 11.84 34.52
CA GLN A 514 -5.35 11.08 35.06
C GLN A 514 -6.05 10.22 34.00
N ILE A 515 -5.86 10.55 32.72
CA ILE A 515 -6.54 9.91 31.59
C ILE A 515 -5.65 8.83 30.96
N ILE A 516 -4.35 9.11 30.79
CA ILE A 516 -3.40 8.18 30.18
C ILE A 516 -2.94 7.12 31.20
N GLU A 517 -2.85 5.88 30.76
CA GLU A 517 -2.36 4.77 31.60
C GLU A 517 -0.85 4.54 31.42
N GLY A 518 -0.24 3.91 32.43
CA GLY A 518 1.23 3.75 32.55
C GLY A 518 1.96 3.22 31.32
N PRO A 519 1.51 2.12 30.67
CA PRO A 519 2.19 1.56 29.51
C PRO A 519 2.27 2.53 28.32
N MET A 520 1.19 3.24 28.05
CA MET A 520 1.12 4.23 26.96
C MET A 520 1.92 5.49 27.29
N LEU A 521 1.87 5.95 28.53
CA LEU A 521 2.69 7.08 28.98
C LEU A 521 4.19 6.79 28.82
N ALA A 522 4.65 5.63 29.29
CA ALA A 522 6.05 5.21 29.15
C ALA A 522 6.50 5.11 27.68
N HIS A 523 5.63 4.60 26.80
CA HIS A 523 5.89 4.57 25.35
C HIS A 523 6.07 5.98 24.77
N LEU A 524 5.19 6.93 25.13
CA LEU A 524 5.29 8.31 24.66
C LEU A 524 6.53 9.02 25.21
N GLU A 525 6.82 8.86 26.50
CA GLU A 525 7.99 9.45 27.15
C GLU A 525 9.31 8.98 26.52
N GLU A 526 9.43 7.69 26.18
CA GLU A 526 10.63 7.18 25.53
C GLU A 526 10.71 7.64 24.08
N ARG A 527 9.61 7.55 23.34
CA ARG A 527 9.57 7.88 21.92
C ARG A 527 9.91 9.34 21.65
N ILE A 528 9.24 10.26 22.35
CA ILE A 528 9.43 11.70 22.10
C ILE A 528 10.85 12.12 22.51
N LYS A 529 11.37 11.62 23.63
CA LYS A 529 12.74 11.89 24.08
C LYS A 529 13.79 11.45 23.06
N MET A 530 13.58 10.30 22.41
CA MET A 530 14.48 9.81 21.35
C MET A 530 14.47 10.71 20.10
N GLN A 531 13.31 11.27 19.71
CA GLN A 531 13.18 12.09 18.51
C GLN A 531 13.88 13.45 18.62
N ASP A 532 13.89 14.07 19.80
CA ASP A 532 14.48 15.40 19.98
C ASP A 532 15.99 15.38 20.30
N THR A 533 16.50 14.23 20.70
CA THR A 533 17.93 14.10 21.00
C THR A 533 18.72 14.27 19.71
N LYS A 534 19.51 15.35 19.62
CA LYS A 534 20.46 15.51 18.54
C LYS A 534 21.66 14.60 18.82
N VAL A 535 21.79 13.54 18.04
CA VAL A 535 22.87 12.54 18.15
C VAL A 535 23.89 12.74 17.05
N GLU A 536 25.17 12.79 17.42
CA GLU A 536 26.31 12.75 16.49
C GLU A 536 27.03 11.39 16.56
N MET A 537 27.64 10.94 15.45
CA MET A 537 28.23 9.60 15.35
C MET A 537 29.36 9.34 16.36
N ASN A 538 30.17 10.36 16.68
CA ASN A 538 31.29 10.27 17.64
C ASN A 538 30.83 10.21 19.12
N GLU A 539 29.56 10.50 19.39
CA GLU A 539 28.95 10.43 20.72
C GLU A 539 28.39 9.02 21.02
N LEU A 540 28.32 8.15 20.02
CA LEU A 540 27.84 6.77 20.14
C LEU A 540 28.99 5.83 20.52
N VAL A 541 28.74 4.98 21.53
CA VAL A 541 29.64 3.90 21.94
C VAL A 541 28.97 2.57 21.64
N ILE A 542 29.66 1.69 20.93
CA ILE A 542 29.17 0.33 20.67
C ILE A 542 29.28 -0.49 21.94
N GLU A 543 28.19 -1.15 22.33
CA GLU A 543 28.13 -2.04 23.49
C GLU A 543 28.26 -3.50 23.05
N LYS A 544 27.45 -3.93 22.07
CA LYS A 544 27.42 -5.31 21.55
C LYS A 544 26.81 -5.41 20.17
N ILE A 545 26.99 -6.56 19.50
CA ILE A 545 26.27 -6.92 18.28
C ILE A 545 25.01 -7.68 18.65
N ILE A 546 23.86 -7.22 18.15
CA ILE A 546 22.53 -7.75 18.48
C ILE A 546 21.82 -8.41 17.29
N GLY A 547 22.44 -8.37 16.11
CA GLY A 547 21.95 -9.09 14.94
C GLY A 547 22.86 -8.90 13.72
N ARG A 548 22.76 -9.85 12.78
CA ARG A 548 23.42 -9.80 11.46
C ARG A 548 22.39 -10.06 10.38
N GLY A 549 22.43 -9.26 9.33
CA GLY A 549 21.59 -9.41 8.16
C GLY A 549 22.43 -9.53 6.89
N THR A 550 21.77 -9.77 5.77
CA THR A 550 22.40 -10.00 4.46
C THR A 550 23.35 -8.86 4.03
N PHE A 551 23.05 -7.62 4.42
CA PHE A 551 23.81 -6.43 3.98
C PHE A 551 24.69 -5.81 5.08
N GLY A 552 24.71 -6.38 6.28
CA GLY A 552 25.58 -5.89 7.36
C GLY A 552 25.12 -6.27 8.77
N THR A 553 25.54 -5.47 9.76
CA THR A 553 25.44 -5.79 11.19
C THR A 553 24.58 -4.77 11.93
N VAL A 554 23.86 -5.21 12.95
CA VAL A 554 23.11 -4.34 13.87
C VAL A 554 23.82 -4.31 15.22
N LYS A 555 24.21 -3.11 15.65
CA LYS A 555 24.97 -2.88 16.88
C LYS A 555 24.09 -2.17 17.90
N LEU A 556 24.12 -2.63 19.15
CA LEU A 556 23.59 -1.85 20.27
C LEU A 556 24.59 -0.74 20.57
N VAL A 557 24.11 0.50 20.61
CA VAL A 557 24.93 1.67 20.88
C VAL A 557 24.37 2.51 22.02
N HIS A 558 25.26 3.15 22.76
CA HIS A 558 24.96 4.03 23.88
C HIS A 558 25.41 5.47 23.59
N HIS A 559 24.49 6.42 23.75
CA HIS A 559 24.76 7.84 23.54
C HIS A 559 25.33 8.48 24.81
N LYS A 560 26.61 8.87 24.79
CA LYS A 560 27.32 9.36 26.00
C LYS A 560 26.62 10.54 26.70
N PRO A 561 26.10 11.58 26.01
CA PRO A 561 25.51 12.73 26.69
C PRO A 561 24.20 12.41 27.42
N THR A 562 23.30 11.63 26.81
CA THR A 562 21.96 11.39 27.37
C THR A 562 21.81 10.03 28.05
N GLN A 563 22.80 9.16 27.91
CA GLN A 563 22.76 7.76 28.35
C GLN A 563 21.64 6.93 27.73
N LEU A 564 21.07 7.40 26.61
CA LEU A 564 20.07 6.65 25.86
C LEU A 564 20.73 5.57 25.00
N ARG A 565 20.08 4.40 24.92
CA ARG A 565 20.53 3.27 24.09
C ARG A 565 19.69 3.19 22.82
N TYR A 566 20.36 2.80 21.72
CA TYR A 566 19.79 2.72 20.38
C TYR A 566 20.28 1.46 19.67
N ALA A 567 19.65 1.14 18.53
CA ALA A 567 20.18 0.18 17.57
C ALA A 567 20.77 0.92 16.35
N LEU A 568 21.96 0.52 15.93
CA LEU A 568 22.69 1.08 14.79
C LEU A 568 22.91 -0.01 13.75
N LYS A 569 22.11 0.01 12.68
CA LYS A 569 22.30 -0.87 11.51
C LYS A 569 23.40 -0.28 10.62
N CYS A 570 24.47 -1.04 10.41
CA CYS A 570 25.60 -0.69 9.53
C CYS A 570 25.45 -1.47 8.22
N VAL A 571 25.40 -0.78 7.07
CA VAL A 571 25.18 -1.36 5.74
C VAL A 571 26.38 -1.04 4.85
N SER A 572 27.03 -2.05 4.28
CA SER A 572 28.23 -1.86 3.46
C SER A 572 27.91 -1.21 2.10
N ILE A 573 28.60 -0.11 1.78
CA ILE A 573 28.48 0.57 0.48
C ILE A 573 28.92 -0.36 -0.66
N LYS A 574 30.03 -1.10 -0.47
CA LYS A 574 30.54 -2.08 -1.44
C LYS A 574 29.48 -3.14 -1.78
N SER A 575 28.80 -3.68 -0.76
CA SER A 575 27.73 -4.67 -0.97
C SER A 575 26.53 -4.10 -1.74
N ILE A 576 26.16 -2.84 -1.47
CA ILE A 576 25.06 -2.17 -2.18
C ILE A 576 25.39 -1.97 -3.67
N ILE A 577 26.61 -1.54 -3.98
CA ILE A 577 27.07 -1.33 -5.36
C ILE A 577 27.13 -2.66 -6.11
N ASN A 578 27.76 -3.68 -5.52
CA ASN A 578 27.91 -5.00 -6.14
C ASN A 578 26.57 -5.69 -6.45
N LEU A 579 25.53 -5.39 -5.67
CA LEU A 579 24.19 -5.96 -5.85
C LEU A 579 23.23 -5.03 -6.62
N ASN A 580 23.73 -3.89 -7.14
CA ASN A 580 22.95 -2.87 -7.83
C ASN A 580 21.71 -2.40 -7.04
N GLN A 581 21.88 -2.18 -5.72
CA GLN A 581 20.81 -1.82 -4.78
C GLN A 581 20.78 -0.33 -4.43
N GLN A 582 21.50 0.53 -5.15
CA GLN A 582 21.64 1.97 -4.83
C GLN A 582 20.27 2.68 -4.76
N ASN A 583 19.35 2.33 -5.65
CA ASN A 583 17.99 2.91 -5.61
C ASN A 583 17.14 2.35 -4.46
N ASN A 584 17.32 1.07 -4.11
CA ASN A 584 16.53 0.43 -3.07
C ASN A 584 16.91 0.95 -1.68
N ILE A 585 18.19 1.17 -1.40
CA ILE A 585 18.62 1.70 -0.11
C ILE A 585 18.13 3.14 0.13
N LYS A 586 18.01 3.97 -0.91
CA LYS A 586 17.40 5.31 -0.83
C LYS A 586 15.92 5.24 -0.48
N LEU A 587 15.19 4.34 -1.14
CA LEU A 587 13.76 4.12 -0.89
C LEU A 587 13.52 3.54 0.51
N GLU A 588 14.36 2.60 0.96
CA GLU A 588 14.34 2.07 2.33
C GLU A 588 14.51 3.21 3.33
N ARG A 589 15.48 4.11 3.11
CA ARG A 589 15.71 5.30 3.94
C ARG A 589 14.50 6.23 3.99
N GLU A 590 13.96 6.57 2.83
CA GLU A 590 12.81 7.46 2.70
C GLU A 590 11.59 6.90 3.45
N ILE A 591 11.22 5.65 3.19
CA ILE A 591 10.10 4.98 3.85
C ILE A 591 10.33 4.90 5.36
N THR A 592 11.52 4.49 5.79
CA THR A 592 11.85 4.31 7.21
C THR A 592 11.83 5.64 7.97
N ALA A 593 12.23 6.75 7.34
CA ALA A 593 12.19 8.08 7.93
C ALA A 593 10.76 8.64 8.08
N GLU A 594 9.89 8.37 7.09
CA GLU A 594 8.50 8.84 7.08
C GLU A 594 7.60 8.07 8.06
N ASN A 595 7.97 6.84 8.42
CA ASN A 595 7.17 5.98 9.29
C ASN A 595 7.08 6.54 10.73
N ASP A 596 5.85 6.78 11.16
CA ASP A 596 5.50 7.29 12.49
C ASP A 596 4.26 6.58 13.05
N HIS A 597 4.44 5.31 13.42
CA HIS A 597 3.41 4.42 13.97
C HIS A 597 3.97 3.67 15.21
N PRO A 598 3.18 3.36 16.25
CA PRO A 598 3.65 2.66 17.46
C PRO A 598 4.20 1.26 17.18
N PHE A 599 3.62 0.55 16.22
CA PHE A 599 3.99 -0.83 15.85
C PHE A 599 4.95 -0.93 14.66
N ILE A 600 5.57 0.18 14.28
CA ILE A 600 6.64 0.21 13.27
C ILE A 600 7.88 0.81 13.94
N ILE A 601 9.05 0.27 13.62
CA ILE A 601 10.33 0.78 14.12
C ILE A 601 10.48 2.26 13.78
N ARG A 602 10.91 3.07 14.76
CA ARG A 602 11.19 4.48 14.56
C ARG A 602 12.65 4.73 14.21
N LEU A 603 12.87 5.34 13.05
CA LEU A 603 14.15 5.97 12.71
C LEU A 603 14.37 7.24 13.53
N VAL A 604 15.57 7.37 14.09
CA VAL A 604 16.05 8.58 14.78
C VAL A 604 16.82 9.44 13.78
N ARG A 605 17.81 8.85 13.10
CA ARG A 605 18.63 9.53 12.08
C ARG A 605 19.41 8.52 11.23
N THR A 606 20.01 9.00 10.15
CA THR A 606 21.02 8.28 9.36
C THR A 606 22.38 8.94 9.47
N PHE A 607 23.43 8.16 9.21
CA PHE A 607 24.79 8.67 9.02
C PHE A 607 25.44 7.96 7.82
N LYS A 608 26.57 8.49 7.37
CA LYS A 608 27.44 7.83 6.40
C LYS A 608 28.92 8.08 6.67
N ASP A 609 29.75 7.15 6.23
CA ASP A 609 31.20 7.35 6.06
C ASP A 609 31.64 6.77 4.71
N SER A 610 32.95 6.63 4.48
CA SER A 610 33.49 6.12 3.21
C SER A 610 33.21 4.64 2.95
N LYS A 611 32.75 3.88 3.95
CA LYS A 611 32.57 2.42 3.89
C LYS A 611 31.12 1.97 4.13
N TYR A 612 30.37 2.69 4.96
CA TYR A 612 29.05 2.26 5.43
C TYR A 612 28.00 3.37 5.43
N PHE A 613 26.75 2.96 5.19
CA PHE A 613 25.56 3.68 5.61
C PHE A 613 25.12 3.21 7.00
N TYR A 614 24.56 4.13 7.78
CA TYR A 614 24.12 3.88 9.14
C TYR A 614 22.67 4.30 9.33
N PHE A 615 21.87 3.43 9.95
CA PHE A 615 20.51 3.73 10.39
C PHE A 615 20.45 3.61 11.91
N LEU A 616 20.22 4.74 12.58
CA LEU A 616 20.04 4.79 14.02
C LEU A 616 18.54 4.75 14.34
N THR A 617 18.09 3.69 15.01
CA THR A 617 16.68 3.47 15.36
C THR A 617 16.49 3.36 16.86
N GLU A 618 15.23 3.38 17.32
CA GLU A 618 14.90 2.92 18.67
C GLU A 618 15.44 1.49 18.91
N LEU A 619 15.85 1.21 20.15
CA LEU A 619 16.25 -0.13 20.57
C LEU A 619 15.02 -0.94 20.98
N VAL A 620 14.89 -2.16 20.45
CA VAL A 620 13.80 -3.09 20.75
C VAL A 620 14.39 -4.33 21.41
N THR A 621 13.84 -4.76 22.55
CA THR A 621 14.55 -5.66 23.50
C THR A 621 13.79 -6.93 23.89
N GLY A 622 12.66 -7.23 23.26
CA GLY A 622 11.85 -8.42 23.54
C GLY A 622 12.11 -9.61 22.61
N GLY A 623 13.09 -9.53 21.71
CA GLY A 623 13.41 -10.56 20.71
C GLY A 623 12.45 -10.56 19.51
N GLU A 624 12.61 -11.56 18.64
CA GLU A 624 11.79 -11.75 17.44
C GLU A 624 10.46 -12.43 17.76
N LEU A 625 9.41 -12.07 17.00
CA LEU A 625 8.12 -12.77 17.06
C LEU A 625 8.27 -14.23 16.64
N TYR A 626 9.19 -14.52 15.72
CA TYR A 626 9.57 -15.88 15.29
C TYR A 626 9.92 -16.80 16.48
N ASP A 627 10.68 -16.31 17.46
CA ASP A 627 11.03 -17.07 18.66
C ASP A 627 9.88 -17.09 19.67
N ALA A 628 9.15 -15.99 19.78
CA ALA A 628 8.01 -15.89 20.69
C ALA A 628 6.91 -16.91 20.36
N ILE A 629 6.57 -17.10 19.08
CA ILE A 629 5.58 -18.10 18.67
C ILE A 629 6.08 -19.52 18.91
N ARG A 630 7.38 -19.81 18.71
CA ARG A 630 7.98 -21.12 19.05
C ARG A 630 7.93 -21.42 20.54
N LYS A 631 8.16 -20.40 21.37
CA LYS A 631 8.08 -20.52 22.83
C LYS A 631 6.65 -20.73 23.32
N LEU A 632 5.67 -20.09 22.68
CA LEU A 632 4.25 -20.22 23.02
C LEU A 632 3.64 -21.51 22.45
N GLY A 633 4.19 -22.05 21.36
CA GLY A 633 3.60 -23.16 20.60
C GLY A 633 2.43 -22.67 19.74
N LEU A 634 1.39 -23.50 19.61
CA LEU A 634 0.15 -23.10 18.93
C LEU A 634 -0.54 -22.00 19.75
N LEU A 635 -0.82 -20.87 19.11
CA LEU A 635 -1.44 -19.73 19.78
C LEU A 635 -2.94 -19.96 19.98
N SER A 636 -3.44 -19.52 21.13
CA SER A 636 -4.88 -19.40 21.34
C SER A 636 -5.47 -18.28 20.47
N LYS A 637 -6.79 -18.28 20.26
CA LYS A 637 -7.50 -17.24 19.51
C LYS A 637 -7.15 -15.83 19.99
N SER A 638 -7.11 -15.59 21.31
CA SER A 638 -6.79 -14.27 21.86
C SER A 638 -5.34 -13.84 21.62
N GLN A 639 -4.40 -14.79 21.69
CA GLN A 639 -2.99 -14.52 21.42
C GLN A 639 -2.75 -14.22 19.93
N ALA A 640 -3.35 -15.01 19.04
CA ALA A 640 -3.31 -14.78 17.61
C ALA A 640 -4.00 -13.46 17.22
N GLN A 641 -5.14 -13.13 17.82
CA GLN A 641 -5.79 -11.82 17.65
C GLN A 641 -4.87 -10.66 18.03
N PHE A 642 -4.14 -10.76 19.15
CA PHE A 642 -3.22 -9.71 19.58
C PHE A 642 -2.10 -9.46 18.56
N TYR A 643 -1.36 -10.51 18.17
CA TYR A 643 -0.24 -10.34 17.25
C TYR A 643 -0.72 -10.00 15.84
N LEU A 644 -1.70 -10.73 15.30
CA LEU A 644 -2.24 -10.45 13.97
C LEU A 644 -2.88 -9.05 13.92
N GLY A 645 -3.63 -8.66 14.95
CA GLY A 645 -4.21 -7.32 15.05
C GLY A 645 -3.14 -6.22 15.09
N SER A 646 -2.02 -6.46 15.77
CA SER A 646 -0.90 -5.51 15.81
C SER A 646 -0.24 -5.35 14.45
N ILE A 647 -0.05 -6.45 13.73
CA ILE A 647 0.50 -6.45 12.36
C ILE A 647 -0.49 -5.76 11.41
N ILE A 648 -1.78 -6.04 11.53
CA ILE A 648 -2.84 -5.39 10.72
C ILE A 648 -2.77 -3.87 10.83
N LEU A 649 -2.64 -3.31 12.04
CA LEU A 649 -2.56 -1.86 12.22
C LEU A 649 -1.28 -1.26 11.59
N ALA A 650 -0.15 -1.98 11.65
CA ALA A 650 1.08 -1.55 11.00
C ALA A 650 0.97 -1.58 9.47
N ILE A 651 0.43 -2.66 8.89
CA ILE A 651 0.29 -2.81 7.44
C ILE A 651 -0.75 -1.83 6.88
N GLU A 652 -1.88 -1.65 7.56
CA GLU A 652 -2.89 -0.65 7.18
C GLU A 652 -2.29 0.76 7.11
N TYR A 653 -1.50 1.15 8.12
CA TYR A 653 -0.79 2.43 8.14
C TYR A 653 0.12 2.62 6.92
N LEU A 654 0.82 1.57 6.48
CA LEU A 654 1.66 1.62 5.27
C LEU A 654 0.80 1.73 4.00
N HIS A 655 -0.30 0.99 3.93
CA HIS A 655 -1.18 0.97 2.76
C HIS A 655 -1.89 2.31 2.55
N GLU A 656 -2.30 3.01 3.62
CA GLU A 656 -2.82 4.39 3.58
C GLU A 656 -1.84 5.38 2.94
N ARG A 657 -0.53 5.06 2.97
CA ARG A 657 0.56 5.87 2.39
C ARG A 657 1.02 5.31 1.05
N ASN A 658 0.27 4.39 0.45
CA ASN A 658 0.61 3.67 -0.78
C ASN A 658 1.95 2.91 -0.68
N ILE A 659 2.32 2.43 0.51
CA ILE A 659 3.52 1.62 0.71
C ILE A 659 3.11 0.16 0.81
N VAL A 660 3.66 -0.69 -0.05
CA VAL A 660 3.59 -2.15 0.10
C VAL A 660 4.85 -2.64 0.81
N TYR A 661 4.72 -3.57 1.75
CA TYR A 661 5.83 -4.05 2.58
C TYR A 661 6.60 -5.21 1.92
N ARG A 662 5.90 -6.19 1.33
CA ARG A 662 6.41 -7.30 0.48
C ARG A 662 7.27 -8.36 1.15
N ASP A 663 7.65 -8.23 2.42
CA ASP A 663 8.42 -9.26 3.14
C ASP A 663 7.89 -9.48 4.57
N LEU A 664 6.56 -9.56 4.71
CA LEU A 664 5.91 -9.83 6.00
C LEU A 664 6.12 -11.28 6.41
N LYS A 665 6.82 -11.47 7.53
CA LYS A 665 7.11 -12.75 8.18
C LYS A 665 7.45 -12.54 9.66
N PRO A 666 7.34 -13.56 10.53
CA PRO A 666 7.63 -13.43 11.97
C PRO A 666 9.03 -12.92 12.32
N GLU A 667 10.05 -13.18 11.49
CA GLU A 667 11.44 -12.75 11.66
C GLU A 667 11.58 -11.22 11.54
N ASN A 668 10.76 -10.60 10.68
CA ASN A 668 10.79 -9.14 10.47
C ASN A 668 9.91 -8.38 11.48
N ILE A 669 9.55 -9.02 12.60
CA ILE A 669 8.73 -8.43 13.66
C ILE A 669 9.44 -8.65 14.98
N LEU A 670 9.80 -7.56 15.66
CA LEU A 670 10.36 -7.60 17.01
C LEU A 670 9.27 -7.34 18.05
N LEU A 671 9.50 -7.77 19.29
CA LEU A 671 8.70 -7.40 20.45
C LEU A 671 9.43 -6.35 21.27
N ASP A 672 8.74 -5.28 21.67
CA ASP A 672 9.28 -4.33 22.64
C ASP A 672 9.25 -4.90 24.07
N LYS A 673 9.83 -4.16 25.02
CA LYS A 673 9.89 -4.58 26.43
C LYS A 673 8.51 -4.75 27.09
N GLN A 674 7.47 -4.19 26.49
CA GLN A 674 6.08 -4.32 26.93
C GLN A 674 5.36 -5.46 26.19
N GLY A 675 6.03 -6.22 25.31
CA GLY A 675 5.43 -7.32 24.55
C GLY A 675 4.65 -6.89 23.30
N TYR A 676 4.70 -5.62 22.92
CA TYR A 676 4.03 -5.11 21.71
C TYR A 676 4.96 -5.19 20.50
N VAL A 677 4.37 -5.38 19.32
CA VAL A 677 5.14 -5.63 18.09
C VAL A 677 5.77 -4.36 17.53
N LYS A 678 6.88 -4.53 16.81
CA LYS A 678 7.56 -3.54 15.98
C LYS A 678 7.93 -4.19 14.66
N LEU A 679 7.26 -3.77 13.58
CA LEU A 679 7.67 -4.14 12.23
C LEU A 679 9.01 -3.47 11.91
N ILE A 680 9.99 -4.27 11.50
CA ILE A 680 11.35 -3.84 11.14
C ILE A 680 11.61 -4.08 9.64
N ASP A 681 12.84 -3.85 9.19
CA ASP A 681 13.34 -4.13 7.83
C ASP A 681 12.45 -3.71 6.65
N PHE A 682 12.75 -2.54 6.07
CA PHE A 682 12.01 -1.97 4.94
C PHE A 682 12.74 -2.15 3.60
N GLY A 683 13.77 -3.01 3.51
CA GLY A 683 14.54 -3.22 2.29
C GLY A 683 13.72 -3.75 1.10
N CYS A 684 12.63 -4.48 1.39
CA CYS A 684 11.66 -4.91 0.39
C CYS A 684 10.47 -3.96 0.22
N ALA A 685 10.32 -2.92 1.04
CA ALA A 685 9.16 -2.03 0.95
C ALA A 685 9.24 -1.13 -0.30
N LYS A 686 8.08 -0.65 -0.77
CA LYS A 686 8.01 0.24 -1.94
C LYS A 686 6.78 1.13 -1.94
N LYS A 687 6.95 2.40 -2.28
CA LYS A 687 5.86 3.31 -2.67
C LYS A 687 5.29 2.89 -4.03
N ILE A 688 4.02 2.51 -4.07
CA ILE A 688 3.32 2.02 -5.26
C ILE A 688 2.62 3.18 -5.96
N HIS A 689 2.95 3.37 -7.24
CA HIS A 689 2.16 4.17 -8.17
C HIS A 689 1.66 3.23 -9.28
N GLY A 690 0.42 2.74 -9.16
CA GLY A 690 -0.13 1.73 -10.06
C GLY A 690 0.23 0.30 -9.64
N ARG A 691 0.96 -0.44 -10.49
CA ARG A 691 1.28 -1.87 -10.29
C ARG A 691 2.79 -2.09 -10.15
N ALA A 692 3.19 -2.95 -9.22
CA ALA A 692 4.54 -3.48 -9.13
C ALA A 692 4.67 -4.83 -9.86
N TYR A 693 5.88 -5.17 -10.30
CA TYR A 693 6.17 -6.39 -11.08
C TYR A 693 7.43 -7.13 -10.62
N THR A 694 8.26 -6.49 -9.78
CA THR A 694 9.51 -7.07 -9.30
C THR A 694 9.21 -8.23 -8.37
N LEU A 695 9.81 -9.39 -8.62
CA LEU A 695 9.72 -10.55 -7.75
C LEU A 695 10.68 -10.34 -6.57
N VAL A 696 10.13 -10.05 -5.39
CA VAL A 696 10.85 -9.82 -4.13
C VAL A 696 10.03 -10.38 -2.97
N GLY A 697 10.70 -10.70 -1.86
CA GLY A 697 10.11 -11.28 -0.65
C GLY A 697 10.59 -12.71 -0.40
N THR A 698 10.25 -13.23 0.78
CA THR A 698 10.57 -14.60 1.21
C THR A 698 9.60 -15.61 0.59
N PRO A 699 10.06 -16.65 -0.14
CA PRO A 699 9.23 -17.53 -0.97
C PRO A 699 7.93 -18.02 -0.34
N HIS A 700 7.97 -18.57 0.88
CA HIS A 700 6.80 -19.11 1.59
C HIS A 700 5.71 -18.08 1.91
N TYR A 701 6.05 -16.80 1.96
CA TYR A 701 5.12 -15.69 2.23
C TYR A 701 4.67 -14.96 0.96
N MET A 702 5.23 -15.29 -0.21
CA MET A 702 4.92 -14.60 -1.45
C MET A 702 3.51 -14.92 -1.93
N ALA A 703 2.77 -13.89 -2.31
CA ALA A 703 1.44 -14.04 -2.88
C ALA A 703 1.48 -14.60 -4.32
N PRO A 704 0.47 -15.40 -4.73
CA PRO A 704 0.36 -15.96 -6.09
C PRO A 704 0.56 -14.93 -7.21
N GLU A 705 -0.01 -13.74 -7.07
CA GLU A 705 0.07 -12.67 -8.08
C GLU A 705 1.48 -12.09 -8.27
N VAL A 706 2.37 -12.22 -7.28
CA VAL A 706 3.79 -11.82 -7.41
C VAL A 706 4.53 -12.83 -8.29
N ILE A 707 4.31 -14.12 -8.02
CA ILE A 707 4.94 -15.24 -8.73
C ILE A 707 4.53 -15.21 -10.21
N LEU A 708 3.22 -15.08 -10.47
CA LEU A 708 2.63 -15.05 -11.81
C LEU A 708 3.08 -13.85 -12.67
N GLY A 709 3.65 -12.80 -12.08
CA GLY A 709 4.25 -11.69 -12.83
C GLY A 709 3.26 -10.80 -13.60
N LYS A 710 1.95 -10.97 -13.41
CA LYS A 710 0.89 -10.14 -14.03
C LYS A 710 0.67 -8.81 -13.31
N GLY A 711 1.54 -8.46 -12.37
CA GLY A 711 1.53 -7.21 -11.64
C GLY A 711 0.62 -7.23 -10.42
N TYR A 712 1.10 -6.62 -9.34
CA TYR A 712 0.50 -6.68 -8.00
C TYR A 712 0.52 -5.31 -7.30
N GLY A 713 -0.18 -5.20 -6.18
CA GLY A 713 -0.23 -4.00 -5.34
C GLY A 713 -0.11 -4.34 -3.86
N CYS A 714 -0.67 -3.50 -2.98
CA CYS A 714 -0.60 -3.66 -1.53
C CYS A 714 -1.24 -4.97 -1.01
N THR A 715 -2.15 -5.58 -1.78
CA THR A 715 -2.88 -6.80 -1.42
C THR A 715 -2.00 -8.01 -1.10
N VAL A 716 -0.73 -8.01 -1.53
CA VAL A 716 0.22 -9.10 -1.26
C VAL A 716 0.57 -9.21 0.22
N ASP A 717 0.56 -8.10 0.97
CA ASP A 717 0.81 -8.12 2.41
C ASP A 717 -0.37 -8.78 3.16
N ILE A 718 -1.58 -8.72 2.59
CA ILE A 718 -2.79 -9.36 3.15
C ILE A 718 -2.74 -10.88 2.94
N TRP A 719 -2.13 -11.37 1.85
CA TRP A 719 -1.83 -12.79 1.72
C TRP A 719 -0.86 -13.26 2.80
N ALA A 720 0.23 -12.52 3.01
CA ALA A 720 1.22 -12.85 4.03
C ALA A 720 0.64 -12.81 5.46
N LEU A 721 -0.33 -11.93 5.75
CA LEU A 721 -1.12 -12.00 7.01
C LEU A 721 -1.81 -13.36 7.17
N GLY A 722 -2.32 -13.94 6.08
CA GLY A 722 -2.91 -15.28 6.07
C GLY A 722 -1.90 -16.37 6.37
N VAL A 723 -0.67 -16.25 5.84
CA VAL A 723 0.44 -17.19 6.12
C VAL A 723 0.82 -17.11 7.60
N CYS A 724 1.04 -15.90 8.14
CA CYS A 724 1.34 -15.70 9.56
C CYS A 724 0.24 -16.26 10.47
N LEU A 725 -1.04 -15.99 10.18
CA LEU A 725 -2.15 -16.52 10.98
C LEU A 725 -2.20 -18.05 10.93
N TYR A 726 -1.87 -18.65 9.79
CA TYR A 726 -1.80 -20.09 9.65
C TYR A 726 -0.69 -20.68 10.53
N GLU A 727 0.51 -20.10 10.52
CA GLU A 727 1.58 -20.53 11.44
C GLU A 727 1.19 -20.37 12.92
N PHE A 728 0.52 -19.27 13.27
CA PHE A 728 0.07 -19.01 14.65
C PHE A 728 -0.91 -20.08 15.16
N ILE A 729 -1.86 -20.51 14.33
CA ILE A 729 -2.96 -21.40 14.74
C ILE A 729 -2.68 -22.87 14.43
N CYS A 730 -2.09 -23.14 13.28
CA CYS A 730 -1.83 -24.50 12.79
C CYS A 730 -0.41 -24.96 13.14
N GLY A 731 0.59 -24.08 13.16
CA GLY A 731 1.99 -24.44 13.44
C GLY A 731 2.90 -24.45 12.20
N PRO A 732 2.72 -25.35 11.22
CA PRO A 732 3.53 -25.36 10.00
C PRO A 732 3.10 -24.25 9.04
N LEU A 733 3.88 -24.03 7.99
CA LEU A 733 3.51 -23.16 6.87
C LEU A 733 2.36 -23.79 6.05
N PRO A 734 1.44 -22.99 5.48
CA PRO A 734 0.30 -23.51 4.72
C PRO A 734 0.68 -24.11 3.36
N PHE A 735 1.84 -23.73 2.82
CA PHE A 735 2.33 -24.19 1.52
C PHE A 735 3.85 -24.39 1.59
N GLY A 736 4.35 -25.48 0.99
CA GLY A 736 5.78 -25.77 0.86
C GLY A 736 6.51 -25.92 2.19
N ASN A 737 5.83 -26.36 3.27
CA ASN A 737 6.41 -26.44 4.61
C ASN A 737 7.68 -27.29 4.69
N ASP A 738 7.69 -28.42 3.98
CA ASP A 738 8.80 -29.38 3.97
C ASP A 738 9.67 -29.26 2.71
N GLU A 739 9.40 -28.26 1.86
CA GLU A 739 10.07 -28.08 0.57
C GLU A 739 11.23 -27.08 0.71
N GLU A 740 12.41 -27.49 0.26
CA GLU A 740 13.59 -26.63 0.15
C GLU A 740 13.70 -25.99 -1.26
N ASP A 741 13.17 -26.67 -2.28
CA ASP A 741 13.18 -26.17 -3.66
C ASP A 741 12.14 -25.06 -3.82
N GLN A 742 12.61 -23.84 -4.13
CA GLN A 742 11.76 -22.67 -4.36
C GLN A 742 10.70 -22.91 -5.44
N LEU A 743 11.00 -23.72 -6.47
CA LEU A 743 10.02 -24.03 -7.51
C LEU A 743 8.86 -24.86 -6.97
N GLU A 744 9.13 -25.83 -6.10
CA GLU A 744 8.08 -26.66 -5.47
C GLU A 744 7.25 -25.84 -4.49
N ILE A 745 7.90 -24.95 -3.71
CA ILE A 745 7.20 -23.97 -2.86
C ILE A 745 6.25 -23.11 -3.70
N PHE A 746 6.72 -22.55 -4.82
CA PHE A 746 5.87 -21.75 -5.71
C PHE A 746 4.75 -22.56 -6.36
N ARG A 747 5.00 -23.82 -6.70
CA ARG A 747 3.97 -24.72 -7.25
C ARG A 747 2.87 -24.94 -6.22
N ASP A 748 3.22 -25.24 -4.98
CA ASP A 748 2.24 -25.46 -3.91
C ASP A 748 1.44 -24.18 -3.58
N ILE A 749 2.08 -23.01 -3.59
CA ILE A 749 1.38 -21.71 -3.46
C ILE A 749 0.35 -21.53 -4.58
N LEU A 750 0.72 -21.83 -5.83
CA LEU A 750 -0.13 -21.58 -7.00
C LEU A 750 -1.27 -22.60 -7.17
N THR A 751 -1.02 -23.88 -6.90
CA THR A 751 -1.96 -24.97 -7.22
C THR A 751 -2.23 -25.95 -6.08
N GLY A 752 -1.44 -25.88 -5.00
CA GLY A 752 -1.56 -26.75 -3.83
C GLY A 752 -2.92 -26.69 -3.12
N GLN A 753 -3.23 -27.72 -2.36
CA GLN A 753 -4.47 -27.76 -1.60
C GLN A 753 -4.25 -27.16 -0.20
N LEU A 754 -4.97 -26.09 0.12
CA LEU A 754 -4.99 -25.54 1.48
C LEU A 754 -5.78 -26.49 2.41
N THR A 755 -5.10 -27.11 3.35
CA THR A 755 -5.69 -28.02 4.36
C THR A 755 -5.53 -27.45 5.77
N PHE A 756 -6.36 -27.92 6.71
CA PHE A 756 -6.30 -27.54 8.11
C PHE A 756 -6.21 -28.81 8.96
N PRO A 757 -5.31 -28.87 9.96
CA PRO A 757 -5.22 -30.01 10.86
C PRO A 757 -6.49 -30.20 11.71
N ASP A 758 -6.81 -31.45 12.08
CA ASP A 758 -8.03 -31.80 12.81
C ASP A 758 -8.15 -31.15 14.21
N TYR A 759 -7.02 -30.73 14.80
CA TYR A 759 -7.01 -30.02 16.08
C TYR A 759 -7.42 -28.55 15.98
N VAL A 760 -7.55 -28.00 14.78
CA VAL A 760 -8.06 -26.63 14.57
C VAL A 760 -9.58 -26.66 14.61
N THR A 761 -10.15 -26.27 15.75
CA THR A 761 -11.60 -26.40 16.01
C THR A 761 -12.39 -25.09 15.86
N ASP A 762 -11.71 -23.93 15.79
CA ASP A 762 -12.37 -22.63 15.64
C ASP A 762 -12.69 -22.34 14.16
N ASN A 763 -13.98 -22.40 13.82
CA ASN A 763 -14.47 -22.18 12.47
C ASN A 763 -14.17 -20.76 11.95
N ASP A 764 -14.18 -19.75 12.81
CA ASP A 764 -13.90 -18.37 12.41
C ASP A 764 -12.43 -18.18 12.02
N SER A 765 -11.50 -18.82 12.74
CA SER A 765 -10.07 -18.86 12.43
C SER A 765 -9.85 -19.49 11.06
N THR A 766 -10.48 -20.65 10.84
CA THR A 766 -10.43 -21.36 9.55
C THR A 766 -11.02 -20.52 8.42
N ASN A 767 -12.15 -19.85 8.66
CA ASN A 767 -12.79 -18.97 7.68
C ASN A 767 -11.88 -17.79 7.32
N LEU A 768 -11.30 -17.11 8.31
CA LEU A 768 -10.40 -15.98 8.09
C LEU A 768 -9.15 -16.42 7.31
N MET A 769 -8.49 -17.51 7.72
CA MET A 769 -7.32 -18.06 7.02
C MET A 769 -7.64 -18.38 5.55
N LYS A 770 -8.75 -19.07 5.27
CA LYS A 770 -9.17 -19.35 3.88
C LYS A 770 -9.38 -18.09 3.05
N ARG A 771 -9.96 -17.04 3.64
CA ARG A 771 -10.27 -15.78 2.93
C ARG A 771 -9.04 -14.89 2.75
N LEU A 772 -8.06 -14.92 3.66
CA LEU A 772 -6.76 -14.25 3.51
C LEU A 772 -5.89 -14.98 2.48
N LEU A 773 -5.87 -16.31 2.52
CA LEU A 773 -5.17 -17.18 1.56
C LEU A 773 -5.98 -17.46 0.29
N CYS A 774 -6.87 -16.53 -0.08
CA CYS A 774 -7.54 -16.57 -1.37
C CYS A 774 -6.56 -16.15 -2.47
N ARG A 775 -6.36 -17.02 -3.46
CA ARG A 775 -5.35 -16.83 -4.52
C ARG A 775 -5.63 -15.62 -5.41
N LEU A 776 -6.91 -15.39 -5.73
CA LEU A 776 -7.32 -14.24 -6.52
C LEU A 776 -7.53 -13.02 -5.59
N PRO A 777 -6.80 -11.91 -5.77
CA PRO A 777 -6.93 -10.75 -4.90
C PRO A 777 -8.36 -10.20 -4.78
N GLN A 778 -9.15 -10.27 -5.86
CA GLN A 778 -10.54 -9.76 -5.88
C GLN A 778 -11.47 -10.53 -4.93
N GLY A 779 -11.15 -11.78 -4.60
CA GLY A 779 -11.89 -12.59 -3.64
C GLY A 779 -11.25 -12.65 -2.25
N ARG A 780 -10.11 -11.97 -2.05
CA ARG A 780 -9.35 -11.96 -0.80
C ARG A 780 -9.96 -10.95 0.16
N ILE A 781 -10.26 -11.36 1.39
CA ILE A 781 -10.77 -10.44 2.42
C ILE A 781 -9.78 -9.31 2.65
N GLY A 782 -10.26 -8.08 2.82
CA GLY A 782 -9.39 -6.91 2.97
C GLY A 782 -8.94 -6.25 1.67
N CYS A 783 -9.29 -6.83 0.51
CA CYS A 783 -8.91 -6.30 -0.81
C CYS A 783 -10.07 -5.62 -1.57
N SER A 784 -11.24 -5.49 -0.93
CA SER A 784 -12.41 -4.75 -1.43
C SER A 784 -12.28 -3.25 -1.11
N ILE A 785 -13.30 -2.45 -1.47
CA ILE A 785 -13.36 -1.02 -1.14
C ILE A 785 -13.30 -0.73 0.37
N ASN A 786 -13.73 -1.67 1.21
CA ASN A 786 -13.71 -1.51 2.66
C ASN A 786 -12.31 -1.74 3.26
N GLY A 787 -11.37 -2.30 2.48
CA GLY A 787 -10.01 -2.56 2.93
C GLY A 787 -9.97 -3.37 4.23
N PHE A 788 -9.09 -3.00 5.15
CA PHE A 788 -8.92 -3.67 6.44
C PHE A 788 -10.17 -3.70 7.33
N LYS A 789 -11.19 -2.87 7.09
CA LYS A 789 -12.46 -2.91 7.84
C LYS A 789 -13.10 -4.30 7.77
N ASP A 790 -13.12 -4.92 6.58
CA ASP A 790 -13.65 -6.28 6.41
C ASP A 790 -12.91 -7.33 7.26
N ILE A 791 -11.59 -7.13 7.48
CA ILE A 791 -10.78 -8.01 8.33
C ILE A 791 -11.07 -7.72 9.81
N LYS A 792 -11.11 -6.44 10.20
CA LYS A 792 -11.32 -6.01 11.60
C LYS A 792 -12.70 -6.39 12.14
N GLU A 793 -13.71 -6.41 11.27
CA GLU A 793 -15.09 -6.80 11.58
C GLU A 793 -15.37 -8.29 11.40
N HIS A 794 -14.37 -9.07 10.96
CA HIS A 794 -14.52 -10.52 10.82
C HIS A 794 -14.88 -11.17 12.17
N ALA A 795 -15.71 -12.22 12.16
CA ALA A 795 -16.14 -12.92 13.38
C ALA A 795 -14.98 -13.43 14.25
N PHE A 796 -13.83 -13.73 13.63
CA PHE A 796 -12.59 -14.05 14.32
C PHE A 796 -12.18 -12.95 15.33
N PHE A 797 -12.41 -11.67 15.02
CA PHE A 797 -12.12 -10.51 15.87
C PHE A 797 -13.35 -9.98 16.63
N SER A 798 -14.49 -10.68 16.64
CA SER A 798 -15.75 -10.20 17.24
C SER A 798 -15.64 -9.79 18.72
N THR A 799 -14.73 -10.41 19.48
CA THR A 799 -14.48 -10.10 20.90
C THR A 799 -13.23 -9.23 21.11
N PHE A 800 -12.55 -8.82 20.04
CA PHE A 800 -11.28 -8.12 20.10
C PHE A 800 -11.49 -6.60 20.12
N ASN A 801 -10.72 -5.90 20.95
CA ASN A 801 -10.83 -4.45 21.08
C ASN A 801 -9.63 -3.75 20.42
N TRP A 802 -9.81 -3.33 19.17
CA TRP A 802 -8.82 -2.63 18.36
C TRP A 802 -8.33 -1.31 18.98
N ASP A 803 -9.23 -0.59 19.65
CA ASP A 803 -8.96 0.69 20.28
C ASP A 803 -7.99 0.52 21.46
N LYS A 804 -8.23 -0.49 22.30
CA LYS A 804 -7.33 -0.88 23.39
C LYS A 804 -5.98 -1.39 22.90
N LEU A 805 -5.93 -2.06 21.75
CA LEU A 805 -4.68 -2.55 21.19
C LEU A 805 -3.73 -1.39 20.89
N ALA A 806 -4.18 -0.40 20.10
CA ALA A 806 -3.38 0.76 19.75
C ALA A 806 -2.97 1.61 20.98
N GLY A 807 -3.87 1.71 21.96
CA GLY A 807 -3.64 2.43 23.22
C GLY A 807 -2.81 1.69 24.26
N ARG A 808 -2.23 0.53 23.92
CA ARG A 808 -1.45 -0.31 24.83
C ARG A 808 -2.19 -0.75 26.11
N LEU A 809 -3.49 -1.05 25.99
CA LEU A 809 -4.39 -1.44 27.10
C LEU A 809 -4.81 -2.92 27.05
N LEU A 810 -4.09 -3.76 26.31
CA LEU A 810 -4.32 -5.20 26.25
C LEU A 810 -3.11 -5.91 26.86
N ASP A 811 -3.35 -6.98 27.60
CA ASP A 811 -2.27 -7.83 28.08
C ASP A 811 -1.63 -8.58 26.89
N PRO A 812 -0.33 -8.40 26.62
CA PRO A 812 0.36 -9.08 25.53
C PRO A 812 0.53 -10.58 25.84
N PRO A 813 0.59 -11.45 24.81
CA PRO A 813 0.79 -12.89 25.01
C PRO A 813 2.11 -13.26 25.69
N LEU A 814 3.17 -12.48 25.45
CA LEU A 814 4.49 -12.71 26.00
C LEU A 814 5.17 -11.38 26.33
N VAL A 815 5.65 -11.24 27.57
CA VAL A 815 6.55 -10.16 27.99
C VAL A 815 7.89 -10.78 28.34
N SER A 816 8.97 -10.28 27.73
CA SER A 816 10.32 -10.78 28.01
C SER A 816 10.75 -10.48 29.45
N LYS A 817 11.44 -11.43 30.07
CA LYS A 817 12.12 -11.22 31.36
C LYS A 817 13.53 -10.73 31.09
N GLY A 818 13.69 -9.41 31.01
CA GLY A 818 14.96 -8.78 30.61
C GLY A 818 15.09 -8.64 29.10
N GLU A 819 16.30 -8.32 28.64
CA GLU A 819 16.57 -8.07 27.22
C GLU A 819 16.86 -9.38 26.51
N THR A 820 16.28 -9.56 25.33
CA THR A 820 16.51 -10.69 24.43
C THR A 820 16.82 -10.17 23.03
N TYR A 821 17.85 -10.73 22.40
CA TYR A 821 18.34 -10.36 21.08
C TYR A 821 18.56 -11.63 20.25
N ALA A 822 18.55 -11.51 18.92
CA ALA A 822 18.80 -12.63 18.02
C ALA A 822 20.25 -13.12 18.12
N GLU A 823 21.19 -12.19 18.36
CA GLU A 823 22.58 -12.46 18.70
C GLU A 823 22.95 -11.75 20.01
N ASP A 824 23.90 -12.30 20.78
CA ASP A 824 24.42 -11.67 22.01
C ASP A 824 25.93 -11.87 22.09
N ILE A 825 26.67 -11.16 21.23
CA ILE A 825 28.14 -11.20 21.17
C ILE A 825 28.71 -9.92 21.79
N ASP A 826 29.46 -10.08 22.89
CA ASP A 826 30.12 -9.00 23.62
C ASP A 826 31.39 -8.51 22.91
N MET A 827 31.71 -7.21 23.06
CA MET A 827 32.94 -6.62 22.51
C MET A 827 34.23 -7.35 22.92
N LYS A 828 34.29 -7.92 24.13
CA LYS A 828 35.46 -8.69 24.60
C LYS A 828 35.67 -10.00 23.84
N GLN A 829 34.60 -10.58 23.29
CA GLN A 829 34.68 -11.79 22.46
C GLN A 829 35.08 -11.42 21.02
N ILE A 830 34.59 -10.29 20.51
CA ILE A 830 34.97 -9.76 19.18
C ILE A 830 36.46 -9.40 19.14
N GLU A 831 37.00 -8.78 20.19
CA GLU A 831 38.43 -8.44 20.28
C GLU A 831 39.35 -9.69 20.39
N GLN A 832 38.82 -10.83 20.84
CA GLN A 832 39.58 -12.09 20.99
C GLN A 832 39.51 -12.99 19.74
N GLU A 833 38.45 -12.90 18.94
CA GLU A 833 38.27 -13.69 17.72
C GLU A 833 38.88 -13.05 16.47
N GLY A 834 39.47 -11.85 16.59
CA GLY A 834 39.84 -11.04 15.43
C GLY A 834 38.57 -10.47 14.80
N ASP A 835 38.70 -9.33 14.13
CA ASP A 835 37.58 -8.57 13.59
C ASP A 835 36.65 -9.47 12.73
N ILE A 836 35.50 -9.89 13.26
CA ILE A 836 34.51 -10.73 12.55
C ILE A 836 33.77 -9.91 11.46
N SER A 837 34.26 -8.70 11.15
CA SER A 837 33.97 -8.02 9.88
C SER A 837 34.89 -8.45 8.74
N GLU A 838 36.04 -9.09 9.02
CA GLU A 838 37.01 -9.53 8.01
C GLU A 838 36.54 -10.69 7.12
N GLY A 839 35.42 -11.33 7.44
CA GLY A 839 34.79 -12.34 6.55
C GLY A 839 34.38 -11.79 5.18
N CYS A 840 34.33 -10.46 5.01
CA CYS A 840 34.05 -9.78 3.75
C CYS A 840 35.19 -8.85 3.28
N ASP A 841 36.26 -8.67 4.07
CA ASP A 841 37.26 -7.61 3.84
C ASP A 841 38.61 -8.09 3.27
N ASN A 842 38.75 -9.39 2.95
CA ASN A 842 39.93 -9.91 2.25
C ASN A 842 39.89 -9.72 0.71
N GLU A 843 39.45 -8.55 0.23
CA GLU A 843 39.61 -8.16 -1.17
C GLU A 843 39.81 -6.65 -1.32
N GLY A 844 41.09 -6.25 -1.44
CA GLY A 844 41.59 -5.05 -2.13
C GLY A 844 40.97 -3.70 -1.76
N ASP A 845 41.77 -2.84 -1.14
CA ASP A 845 41.47 -1.42 -0.89
C ASP A 845 41.37 -0.65 -2.23
N ALA A 846 40.22 -0.76 -2.89
CA ALA A 846 39.88 0.05 -4.05
C ALA A 846 39.07 1.25 -3.56
N THR A 847 39.72 2.41 -3.51
CA THR A 847 39.04 3.70 -3.40
C THR A 847 38.20 3.89 -4.68
N PHE A 848 36.88 3.77 -4.56
CA PHE A 848 35.97 4.13 -5.64
C PHE A 848 35.82 5.66 -5.63
N ASP A 849 36.41 6.33 -6.64
CA ASP A 849 36.07 7.71 -6.98
C ASP A 849 34.64 7.70 -7.57
N ASP A 850 33.63 7.74 -6.70
CA ASP A 850 32.23 7.90 -7.11
C ASP A 850 31.99 9.40 -7.41
N ASP A 851 32.09 9.77 -8.68
CA ASP A 851 31.71 11.11 -9.21
C ASP A 851 30.17 11.35 -9.12
N ASP A 852 29.38 10.33 -8.77
CA ASP A 852 27.92 10.41 -8.66
C ASP A 852 27.48 10.62 -7.20
N ASN A 853 26.99 11.82 -6.93
CA ASN A 853 26.42 12.31 -5.64
C ASN A 853 25.12 11.60 -5.21
N TRP A 854 24.98 10.29 -5.45
CA TRP A 854 23.73 9.58 -5.21
C TRP A 854 23.42 9.41 -3.71
N ASP A 855 24.41 9.55 -2.83
CA ASP A 855 24.32 9.26 -1.40
C ASP A 855 24.21 10.53 -0.51
N LEU A 856 23.99 11.71 -1.09
CA LEU A 856 23.98 13.00 -0.38
C LEU A 856 22.90 13.12 0.71
N ASP A 857 21.81 12.36 0.60
CA ASP A 857 20.68 12.43 1.52
C ASP A 857 20.92 11.64 2.84
N PHE A 858 22.04 10.90 2.96
CA PHE A 858 22.34 10.03 4.12
C PHE A 858 23.04 10.74 5.28
#